data_AF-A0A381WZB4-F1
#
_entry.id   AF-A0A381WZB4-F1
#
_cell.length_a   1.000
_cell.length_b   1.000
_cell.length_c   1.000
_cell.angle_alpha   90.00
_cell.angle_beta   90.00
_cell.angle_gamma   90.00
#
_symmetry.space_group_name_H-M   'P 1'
#
loop_
_entity.id
_entity.type
_entity.pdbx_description
1 polymer ?
#
loop_
_entity_poly.entity_id
_entity_poly.type
_entity_poly.pdbx_seq_one_letter_code
_entity_poly.pdbx_strand_id
1 'polypeptide(L)'
;MKSGLKRIISIIVFLLLSSLALSQEEIHWDIVDRIREEGSDRSKVDEYIWTLTELHGPRWTASPNMRAAQDWVKTIIDQMELENTALEPWGGKYVSWDLEYVSIHMLEPDYQMVIGYPIALTRGTKRKITQEAMIVNIQQKADLDKYKGKLKNKIILVSPIREYAPRFEADALRHDENSLNVYATEGVDINMAERRKQVFMKRSPRPKDINNDELEAFYKAEGVKAVLYSGTGGDGTVRVTSRQTRKQDRTNDAVRNSLPMLAITGEHYNRVYRLLEKKHTVKMEINVRVKLGNTELEGRNVVGEIRGSDLADEIVMIGAHLDSYHTGTGAADNASGSAVVLEAMRILKSLGLKPRRTIRMALWTGEEWGFFGSRGYVAKHFGNPDEGKKSAYDKLSVYFNMDNGTGQFRGIHLQGHTAASPILEAWMKPFQDLKMKTLSQFSNTGTDHYTFVKAGLPGFQFLQDRIDYRTRTWHYNMDVYDHIVVDDLKINAIVLASFAYHAAMRDKMMPRIPFKRWKSNFSKHQPELFKDGGSLTNAFADYDNDGDLDLFVGFKDKPNRLYRNNNGTFENVADQVGLADSNVTRTAAWGDYDGDGHVDLFVGFVSRNESSNKLYRNEGDGKSFTDVTRTSGVNLTGSFRQASWVDYDNDGDLDLFIGLRNKPNVLLQNTSGNFKNMAKQLDIDDARRTVGAVWFDYDKDGDLDCYVANMDGDANGLFRNDGSKFVDVAKEVGLESGGRPLGSGNYGSVRPSLGDYDNDGNLDIFLANYGPNGLYRNINGRNFKNVAPELGLAIDNSYDTGSWGDYDNNGRLDLYVNGTITGGKSYEDYLFHNDASGFTNITPKIIKDNDGDHGAHWVDFDQDGDLDLALTGASSDGMHHLLRNEMAEELAQQSLQVVVLDGDGHYTRSGSEVRLYKAGTKQLLGMNIIDTGSGYNAQNAMPVHFGLRGIDSVDVEVTVMTNVGRKSVLLNNVDPKKYLGNNLIVKINAAGKRVN
;
A
#
# COMPACT_ATOMS: atom_id res chain seq x y z
N MET A 1 -3.81 -24.68 -63.12
CA MET A 1 -3.93 -24.69 -61.63
C MET A 1 -2.62 -24.52 -60.85
N LYS A 2 -1.41 -24.74 -61.40
CA LYS A 2 -0.15 -24.62 -60.62
C LYS A 2 0.51 -23.23 -60.58
N SER A 3 0.10 -22.27 -61.40
CA SER A 3 0.65 -20.89 -61.40
C SER A 3 -0.12 -19.90 -60.52
N GLY A 4 -1.43 -20.11 -60.32
CA GLY A 4 -2.28 -19.28 -59.46
C GLY A 4 -1.99 -19.46 -57.96
N LEU A 5 -1.66 -20.69 -57.54
CA LEU A 5 -1.40 -21.00 -56.14
C LEU A 5 -0.10 -20.37 -55.62
N LYS A 6 0.94 -20.26 -56.47
CA LYS A 6 2.18 -19.56 -56.10
C LYS A 6 1.98 -18.05 -55.97
N ARG A 7 1.12 -17.44 -56.79
CA ARG A 7 0.80 -16.00 -56.68
C ARG A 7 -0.03 -15.68 -55.44
N ILE A 8 -0.97 -16.55 -55.07
CA ILE A 8 -1.80 -16.40 -53.87
C ILE A 8 -0.97 -16.64 -52.60
N ILE A 9 -0.08 -17.64 -52.58
CA ILE A 9 0.82 -17.86 -51.45
C ILE A 9 1.84 -16.72 -51.32
N SER A 10 2.38 -16.18 -52.42
CA SER A 10 3.26 -15.01 -52.33
C SER A 10 2.54 -13.74 -51.86
N ILE A 11 1.27 -13.52 -52.25
CA ILE A 11 0.47 -12.37 -51.78
C ILE A 11 0.07 -12.55 -50.31
N ILE A 12 -0.26 -13.77 -49.87
CA ILE A 12 -0.58 -14.07 -48.46
C ILE A 12 0.67 -14.00 -47.58
N VAL A 13 1.84 -14.44 -48.07
CA VAL A 13 3.12 -14.29 -47.36
C VAL A 13 3.57 -12.82 -47.32
N PHE A 14 3.32 -12.03 -48.37
CA PHE A 14 3.57 -10.58 -48.34
C PHE A 14 2.60 -9.84 -47.40
N LEU A 15 1.33 -10.25 -47.34
CA LEU A 15 0.33 -9.72 -46.42
C LEU A 15 0.60 -10.12 -44.95
N LEU A 16 1.03 -11.35 -44.70
CA LEU A 16 1.42 -11.85 -43.37
C LEU A 16 2.77 -11.28 -42.88
N LEU A 17 3.70 -10.99 -43.80
CA LEU A 17 4.94 -10.26 -43.45
C LEU A 17 4.70 -8.76 -43.25
N SER A 18 3.67 -8.17 -43.89
CA SER A 18 3.30 -6.77 -43.66
C SER A 18 2.47 -6.55 -42.39
N SER A 19 1.83 -7.58 -41.82
CA SER A 19 1.04 -7.48 -40.58
C SER A 19 1.82 -7.77 -39.29
N LEU A 20 3.11 -8.11 -39.39
CA LEU A 20 4.00 -8.36 -38.25
C LEU A 20 5.15 -7.34 -38.12
N ALA A 21 5.19 -6.34 -38.98
CA ALA A 21 5.98 -5.14 -38.73
C ALA A 21 5.19 -4.24 -37.76
N LEU A 22 5.35 -4.45 -36.45
CA LEU A 22 5.24 -3.34 -35.51
C LEU A 22 6.17 -2.26 -36.06
N SER A 23 5.62 -1.18 -36.63
CA SER A 23 6.41 -0.03 -37.05
C SER A 23 7.31 0.34 -35.88
N GLN A 24 8.63 0.24 -36.09
CA GLN A 24 9.60 0.69 -35.12
C GLN A 24 9.28 2.15 -34.78
N GLU A 25 9.21 2.50 -33.49
CA GLU A 25 8.93 3.87 -33.06
C GLU A 25 9.94 4.83 -33.72
N GLU A 26 9.44 5.87 -34.38
CA GLU A 26 10.25 6.81 -35.14
C GLU A 26 11.11 7.66 -34.20
N ILE A 27 12.37 7.87 -34.59
CA ILE A 27 13.32 8.72 -33.88
C ILE A 27 13.77 9.82 -34.85
N HIS A 28 13.51 11.07 -34.49
CA HIS A 28 13.87 12.25 -35.30
C HIS A 28 15.32 12.69 -34.99
N TRP A 29 16.29 11.90 -35.43
CA TRP A 29 17.72 12.11 -35.12
C TRP A 29 18.25 13.50 -35.46
N ASP A 30 17.89 14.03 -36.64
CA ASP A 30 18.31 15.37 -37.08
C ASP A 30 17.76 16.48 -36.18
N ILE A 31 16.52 16.31 -35.70
CA ILE A 31 15.91 17.24 -34.75
C ILE A 31 16.57 17.12 -33.38
N VAL A 32 16.89 15.89 -32.93
CA VAL A 32 17.62 15.71 -31.67
C VAL A 32 18.97 16.42 -31.70
N ASP A 33 19.74 16.29 -32.79
CA ASP A 33 21.04 16.96 -32.90
C ASP A 33 20.91 18.49 -32.83
N ARG A 34 19.88 19.05 -33.49
CA ARG A 34 19.58 20.49 -33.42
C ARG A 34 19.15 20.94 -32.03
N ILE A 35 18.34 20.13 -31.32
CA ILE A 35 17.96 20.37 -29.92
C ILE A 35 19.19 20.35 -29.03
N ARG A 36 20.12 19.40 -29.24
CA ARG A 36 21.37 19.29 -28.48
C ARG A 36 22.27 20.51 -28.67
N GLU A 37 22.47 20.94 -29.92
CA GLU A 37 23.25 22.15 -30.24
C GLU A 37 22.63 23.38 -29.56
N GLU A 38 21.33 23.58 -29.74
CA GLU A 38 20.62 24.75 -29.18
C GLU A 38 20.61 24.76 -27.65
N GLY A 39 20.38 23.60 -27.02
CA GLY A 39 20.31 23.46 -25.57
C GLY A 39 21.66 23.36 -24.87
N SER A 40 22.77 23.22 -25.62
CA SER A 40 24.12 23.25 -25.07
C SER A 40 24.77 24.61 -25.30
N ASP A 41 24.89 25.03 -26.57
CA ASP A 41 25.70 26.18 -26.98
C ASP A 41 24.99 27.52 -26.78
N ARG A 42 23.65 27.51 -26.78
CA ARG A 42 22.80 28.70 -26.70
C ARG A 42 21.79 28.62 -25.54
N SER A 43 22.11 27.82 -24.52
CA SER A 43 21.20 27.60 -23.40
C SER A 43 20.93 28.84 -22.56
N LYS A 44 19.69 28.98 -22.08
CA LYS A 44 19.29 30.02 -21.13
C LYS A 44 18.91 29.48 -19.75
N VAL A 45 19.09 28.19 -19.50
CA VAL A 45 18.66 27.55 -18.24
C VAL A 45 19.30 28.20 -17.01
N ASP A 46 20.56 28.62 -17.11
CA ASP A 46 21.29 29.29 -16.03
C ASP A 46 20.66 30.65 -15.66
N GLU A 47 20.29 31.43 -16.66
CA GLU A 47 19.61 32.72 -16.48
C GLU A 47 18.26 32.51 -15.78
N TYR A 48 17.53 31.45 -16.13
CA TYR A 48 16.23 31.14 -15.55
C TYR A 48 16.35 30.69 -14.10
N ILE A 49 17.22 29.72 -13.81
CA ILE A 49 17.42 29.23 -12.45
C ILE A 49 17.95 30.35 -11.55
N TRP A 50 18.94 31.12 -12.01
CA TRP A 50 19.44 32.29 -11.29
C TRP A 50 18.33 33.30 -11.00
N THR A 51 17.49 33.63 -11.98
CA THR A 51 16.44 34.64 -11.76
C THR A 51 15.39 34.14 -10.77
N LEU A 52 14.98 32.88 -10.87
CA LEU A 52 14.01 32.30 -9.93
C LEU A 52 14.55 32.29 -8.49
N THR A 53 15.84 31.99 -8.30
CA THR A 53 16.43 31.82 -6.97
C THR A 53 17.01 33.10 -6.39
N GLU A 54 17.79 33.86 -7.15
CA GLU A 54 18.53 35.02 -6.65
C GLU A 54 17.70 36.30 -6.70
N LEU A 55 16.87 36.49 -7.74
CA LEU A 55 16.01 37.66 -7.84
C LEU A 55 14.68 37.47 -7.09
N HIS A 56 14.01 36.34 -7.30
CA HIS A 56 12.70 36.08 -6.69
C HIS A 56 12.75 35.33 -5.35
N GLY A 57 13.88 34.68 -5.02
CA GLY A 57 14.07 34.08 -3.71
C GLY A 57 13.07 32.96 -3.40
N PRO A 58 12.71 32.76 -2.13
CA PRO A 58 11.67 31.79 -1.75
C PRO A 58 10.30 32.16 -2.32
N ARG A 59 9.62 31.17 -2.93
CA ARG A 59 8.35 31.36 -3.63
C ARG A 59 7.22 30.58 -2.97
N TRP A 60 6.96 30.86 -1.70
CA TRP A 60 5.83 30.25 -1.00
C TRP A 60 4.50 30.51 -1.72
N THR A 61 3.62 29.52 -1.84
CA THR A 61 2.36 29.67 -2.59
C THR A 61 1.54 30.86 -2.08
N ALA A 62 1.09 31.70 -3.03
CA ALA A 62 0.38 32.96 -2.80
C ALA A 62 1.17 34.09 -2.09
N SER A 63 2.48 33.95 -1.89
CA SER A 63 3.35 35.03 -1.40
C SER A 63 3.58 36.12 -2.46
N PRO A 64 4.08 37.31 -2.08
CA PRO A 64 4.49 38.33 -3.03
C PRO A 64 5.58 37.85 -4.00
N ASN A 65 6.56 37.09 -3.52
CA ASN A 65 7.63 36.54 -4.35
C ASN A 65 7.13 35.51 -5.36
N MET A 66 6.15 34.68 -4.97
CA MET A 66 5.47 33.79 -5.91
C MET A 66 4.78 34.59 -7.02
N ARG A 67 4.08 35.68 -6.69
CA ARG A 67 3.46 36.55 -7.72
C ARG A 67 4.49 37.19 -8.65
N ALA A 68 5.58 37.72 -8.09
CA ALA A 68 6.66 38.30 -8.87
C ALA A 68 7.28 37.26 -9.83
N ALA A 69 7.54 36.05 -9.36
CA ALA A 69 8.06 34.97 -10.19
C ALA A 69 7.06 34.57 -11.30
N GLN A 70 5.76 34.50 -11.00
CA GLN A 70 4.72 34.22 -11.99
C GLN A 70 4.63 35.29 -13.08
N ASP A 71 4.66 36.57 -12.68
CA ASP A 71 4.62 37.69 -13.61
C ASP A 71 5.89 37.74 -14.49
N TRP A 72 7.05 37.41 -13.91
CA TRP A 72 8.29 37.25 -14.66
C TRP A 72 8.21 36.08 -15.66
N VAL A 73 7.79 34.89 -15.23
CA VAL A 73 7.60 33.76 -16.15
C VAL A 73 6.64 34.14 -17.27
N LYS A 74 5.51 34.79 -16.95
CA LYS A 74 4.53 35.25 -17.94
C LYS A 74 5.17 36.17 -18.98
N THR A 75 6.01 37.10 -18.54
CA THR A 75 6.76 38.00 -19.42
C THR A 75 7.71 37.23 -20.34
N ILE A 76 8.45 36.26 -19.79
CA ILE A 76 9.40 35.46 -20.56
C ILE A 76 8.70 34.60 -21.61
N ILE A 77 7.61 33.91 -21.26
CA ILE A 77 6.90 33.07 -22.23
C ILE A 77 6.17 33.90 -23.30
N ASP A 78 5.76 35.12 -22.98
CA ASP A 78 5.20 36.05 -23.98
C ASP A 78 6.30 36.56 -24.94
N GLN A 79 7.51 36.82 -24.44
CA GLN A 79 8.67 37.17 -25.27
C GLN A 79 9.12 36.01 -26.17
N MET A 80 8.91 34.77 -25.73
CA MET A 80 9.10 33.58 -26.57
C MET A 80 7.99 33.44 -27.62
N GLU A 81 6.96 34.29 -27.62
CA GLU A 81 5.79 34.18 -28.50
C GLU A 81 5.05 32.84 -28.33
N LEU A 82 4.96 32.34 -27.08
CA LEU A 82 4.06 31.24 -26.76
C LEU A 82 2.60 31.70 -26.85
N GLU A 83 1.73 30.79 -27.26
CA GLU A 83 0.30 31.01 -27.37
C GLU A 83 -0.44 30.59 -26.10
N ASN A 84 -1.69 31.05 -25.94
CA ASN A 84 -2.58 30.68 -24.83
C ASN A 84 -1.93 30.80 -23.44
N THR A 85 -1.08 31.82 -23.27
CA THR A 85 -0.35 32.04 -22.02
C THR A 85 -1.28 32.60 -20.95
N ALA A 86 -1.29 31.99 -19.76
CA ALA A 86 -2.21 32.39 -18.70
C ALA A 86 -1.66 32.16 -17.28
N LEU A 87 -2.10 33.01 -16.35
CA LEU A 87 -2.06 32.74 -14.91
C LEU A 87 -3.39 32.12 -14.50
N GLU A 88 -3.42 30.80 -14.41
CA GLU A 88 -4.65 30.07 -14.27
C GLU A 88 -4.98 29.75 -12.80
N PRO A 89 -6.10 30.25 -12.23
CA PRO A 89 -6.50 29.90 -10.89
C PRO A 89 -6.98 28.46 -10.80
N TRP A 90 -6.54 27.75 -9.75
CA TRP A 90 -6.91 26.35 -9.48
C TRP A 90 -7.82 26.17 -8.26
N GLY A 91 -8.29 27.27 -7.68
CA GLY A 91 -9.35 27.31 -6.66
C GLY A 91 -8.86 27.65 -5.25
N GLY A 92 -9.82 27.89 -4.35
CA GLY A 92 -9.58 28.32 -2.96
C GLY A 92 -8.95 29.71 -2.84
N LYS A 93 -9.07 30.34 -1.67
CA LYS A 93 -8.28 31.53 -1.31
C LYS A 93 -7.43 31.18 -0.10
N TYR A 94 -6.19 31.64 -0.12
CA TYR A 94 -5.19 31.30 0.88
C TYR A 94 -4.48 32.55 1.36
N VAL A 95 -4.05 32.50 2.62
CA VAL A 95 -3.23 33.54 3.22
C VAL A 95 -1.95 33.73 2.41
N SER A 96 -1.69 34.99 2.04
CA SER A 96 -0.35 35.39 1.62
C SER A 96 0.50 35.49 2.89
N TRP A 97 1.54 34.67 2.99
CA TRP A 97 2.42 34.57 4.15
C TRP A 97 3.86 34.78 3.70
N ASP A 98 4.58 35.67 4.38
CA ASP A 98 5.96 36.01 4.04
C ASP A 98 6.81 36.22 5.30
N LEU A 99 8.06 35.75 5.27
CA LEU A 99 9.01 35.86 6.38
C LEU A 99 9.92 37.06 6.16
N GLU A 100 9.72 38.14 6.93
CA GLU A 100 10.54 39.36 6.79
C GLU A 100 11.77 39.35 7.70
N TYR A 101 11.72 38.64 8.82
CA TYR A 101 12.81 38.63 9.80
C TYR A 101 12.70 37.48 10.79
N VAL A 102 13.83 36.86 11.11
CA VAL A 102 13.98 35.92 12.21
C VAL A 102 15.30 36.18 12.94
N SER A 103 15.26 36.15 14.27
CA SER A 103 16.42 36.18 15.15
C SER A 103 16.12 35.34 16.39
N ILE A 104 17.07 34.48 16.76
CA ILE A 104 16.95 33.53 17.87
C ILE A 104 18.29 33.52 18.60
N HIS A 105 18.27 33.75 19.91
CA HIS A 105 19.45 33.79 20.75
C HIS A 105 19.21 33.06 22.06
N MET A 106 20.22 32.33 22.55
CA MET A 106 20.35 31.95 23.95
C MET A 106 21.16 33.05 24.63
N LEU A 107 20.62 33.67 25.69
CA LEU A 107 21.25 34.78 26.40
C LEU A 107 21.94 34.32 27.70
N GLU A 108 21.38 33.31 28.36
CA GLU A 108 21.89 32.73 29.60
C GLU A 108 21.85 31.19 29.48
N PRO A 109 22.79 30.44 30.09
CA PRO A 109 23.85 30.91 31.00
C PRO A 109 25.07 31.51 30.28
N ASP A 110 25.18 31.30 28.98
CA ASP A 110 26.21 31.85 28.10
C ASP A 110 25.55 32.22 26.77
N TYR A 111 26.08 33.26 26.11
CA TYR A 111 25.47 33.77 24.89
C TYR A 111 25.72 32.84 23.69
N GLN A 112 24.68 32.55 22.92
CA GLN A 112 24.80 31.85 21.64
C GLN A 112 23.73 32.33 20.64
N MET A 113 24.15 32.60 19.40
CA MET A 113 23.23 32.71 18.27
C MET A 113 22.65 31.33 17.89
N VAL A 114 21.35 31.25 17.66
CA VAL A 114 20.68 29.99 17.33
C VAL A 114 20.20 30.02 15.89
N ILE A 115 20.76 29.16 15.05
CA ILE A 115 20.27 28.92 13.69
C ILE A 115 18.89 28.23 13.75
N GLY A 116 17.89 28.84 13.12
CA GLY A 116 16.55 28.31 13.03
C GLY A 116 15.58 29.26 12.35
N TYR A 117 14.43 28.72 11.95
CA TYR A 117 13.43 29.43 11.16
C TYR A 117 12.02 29.12 11.68
N PRO A 118 11.07 30.06 11.55
CA PRO A 118 9.67 29.76 11.80
C PRO A 118 9.19 28.70 10.79
N ILE A 119 8.34 27.77 11.24
CA ILE A 119 7.62 26.89 10.32
C ILE A 119 6.59 27.72 9.52
N ALA A 120 6.35 27.40 8.26
CA ALA A 120 5.41 28.19 7.45
C ALA A 120 4.00 28.16 8.06
N LEU A 121 3.26 29.27 7.88
CA LEU A 121 1.90 29.49 8.41
C LEU A 121 1.81 29.66 9.94
N THR A 122 2.94 29.85 10.63
CA THR A 122 2.94 30.37 12.01
C THR A 122 2.76 31.89 12.02
N ARG A 123 2.20 32.46 13.09
CA ARG A 123 2.33 33.89 13.35
C ARG A 123 3.75 34.26 13.74
N GLY A 124 4.12 35.51 13.47
CA GLY A 124 5.28 36.14 14.07
C GLY A 124 5.10 36.46 15.56
N THR A 125 6.20 36.88 16.18
CA THR A 125 6.18 37.46 17.52
C THR A 125 5.67 38.91 17.44
N LYS A 126 4.83 39.36 18.39
CA LYS A 126 4.34 40.76 18.42
C LYS A 126 5.47 41.79 18.59
N ARG A 127 6.52 41.37 19.29
CA ARG A 127 7.77 42.07 19.57
C ARG A 127 8.80 41.01 19.95
N LYS A 128 10.07 41.41 20.03
CA LYS A 128 11.13 40.62 20.67
C LYS A 128 10.63 40.08 22.03
N ILE A 129 10.67 38.76 22.20
CA ILE A 129 10.35 38.08 23.45
C ILE A 129 11.64 37.59 24.10
N THR A 130 11.76 37.78 25.41
CA THR A 130 12.85 37.23 26.21
C THR A 130 12.24 36.45 27.35
N GLN A 131 12.44 35.14 27.39
CA GLN A 131 11.81 34.25 28.37
C GLN A 131 12.72 33.07 28.71
N GLU A 132 12.45 32.45 29.85
CA GLU A 132 13.08 31.17 30.20
C GLU A 132 12.56 30.04 29.29
N ALA A 133 13.47 29.14 28.93
CA ALA A 133 13.18 27.94 28.19
C ALA A 133 12.79 26.77 29.12
N MET A 134 11.95 25.85 28.65
CA MET A 134 11.54 24.66 29.40
C MET A 134 11.35 23.46 28.46
N ILE A 135 11.78 22.28 28.90
CA ILE A 135 11.48 21.01 28.20
C ILE A 135 10.04 20.60 28.51
N VAL A 136 9.27 20.32 27.47
CA VAL A 136 7.90 19.80 27.56
C VAL A 136 7.82 18.50 26.78
N ASN A 137 7.60 17.40 27.49
CA ASN A 137 7.54 16.06 26.94
C ASN A 137 6.13 15.48 27.14
N ILE A 138 5.24 15.75 26.18
CA ILE A 138 3.88 15.21 26.16
C ILE A 138 3.86 14.05 25.17
N GLN A 139 3.76 12.83 25.68
CA GLN A 139 3.72 11.59 24.89
C GLN A 139 2.32 10.95 24.90
N GLN A 140 1.41 11.45 25.73
CA GLN A 140 0.00 11.04 25.78
C GLN A 140 -0.88 12.14 26.39
N LYS A 141 -2.20 12.10 26.15
CA LYS A 141 -3.15 13.10 26.68
C LYS A 141 -3.08 13.29 28.20
N ALA A 142 -2.81 12.22 28.96
CA ALA A 142 -2.65 12.29 30.41
C ALA A 142 -1.42 13.12 30.86
N ASP A 143 -0.43 13.34 29.98
CA ASP A 143 0.74 14.15 30.32
C ASP A 143 0.42 15.65 30.40
N LEU A 144 -0.73 16.10 29.85
CA LEU A 144 -1.15 17.50 29.94
C LEU A 144 -1.22 17.98 31.40
N ASP A 145 -1.72 17.13 32.31
CA ASP A 145 -1.84 17.45 33.74
C ASP A 145 -0.48 17.70 34.40
N LYS A 146 0.61 17.12 33.88
CA LYS A 146 1.98 17.35 34.39
C LYS A 146 2.42 18.79 34.17
N TYR A 147 1.90 19.45 33.13
CA TYR A 147 2.32 20.78 32.68
C TYR A 147 1.28 21.87 32.94
N LYS A 148 0.06 21.51 33.30
CA LYS A 148 -1.04 22.46 33.58
C LYS A 148 -0.64 23.48 34.65
N GLY A 149 -0.81 24.77 34.33
CA GLY A 149 -0.43 25.91 35.16
C GLY A 149 1.07 26.24 35.19
N LYS A 150 1.95 25.53 34.45
CA LYS A 150 3.42 25.65 34.57
C LYS A 150 4.09 26.31 33.37
N LEU A 151 3.43 26.44 32.21
CA LEU A 151 4.07 26.91 30.97
C LEU A 151 3.92 28.42 30.70
N LYS A 152 3.29 29.15 31.62
CA LYS A 152 3.03 30.59 31.47
C LYS A 152 4.32 31.36 31.25
N ASN A 153 4.36 32.14 30.16
CA ASN A 153 5.52 32.93 29.75
C ASN A 153 6.79 32.11 29.45
N LYS A 154 6.69 30.83 29.08
CA LYS A 154 7.85 30.02 28.68
C LYS A 154 8.05 29.96 27.16
N ILE A 155 9.30 29.72 26.76
CA ILE A 155 9.65 29.16 25.44
C ILE A 155 9.82 27.65 25.66
N ILE A 156 9.15 26.82 24.87
CA ILE A 156 9.14 25.38 25.14
C ILE A 156 9.87 24.57 24.08
N LEU A 157 10.60 23.55 24.51
CA LEU A 157 11.27 22.55 23.71
C LEU A 157 10.43 21.27 23.72
N VAL A 158 9.89 20.87 22.57
CA VAL A 158 8.88 19.78 22.48
C VAL A 158 9.36 18.51 21.78
N SER A 159 10.57 18.54 21.24
CA SER A 159 11.25 17.37 20.64
C SER A 159 12.23 16.72 21.63
N PRO A 160 12.47 15.40 21.54
CA PRO A 160 13.59 14.78 22.23
C PRO A 160 14.93 15.31 21.68
N ILE A 161 16.01 15.04 22.43
CA ILE A 161 17.38 15.30 21.96
C ILE A 161 17.63 14.50 20.68
N ARG A 162 18.32 15.12 19.72
CA ARG A 162 18.70 14.48 18.46
C ARG A 162 20.07 13.84 18.60
N GLU A 163 20.20 12.56 18.24
CA GLU A 163 21.50 11.91 18.21
C GLU A 163 22.28 12.33 16.94
N TYR A 164 23.57 12.61 17.10
CA TYR A 164 24.47 12.95 16.01
C TYR A 164 25.63 11.97 16.00
N ALA A 165 25.87 11.35 14.85
CA ALA A 165 27.05 10.56 14.57
C ALA A 165 27.92 11.30 13.53
N PRO A 166 29.26 11.13 13.57
CA PRO A 166 30.12 11.60 12.50
C PRO A 166 29.67 11.03 11.15
N ARG A 167 29.69 11.86 10.10
CA ARG A 167 29.40 11.42 8.73
C ARG A 167 30.71 11.00 8.07
N PHE A 168 30.75 9.78 7.51
CA PHE A 168 31.91 9.25 6.80
C PHE A 168 31.66 9.10 5.28
N GLU A 169 30.40 9.20 4.85
CA GLU A 169 30.01 9.11 3.44
C GLU A 169 29.76 10.49 2.83
N ALA A 170 29.85 10.55 1.49
CA ALA A 170 29.58 11.76 0.73
C ALA A 170 28.10 12.15 0.78
N ASP A 171 27.82 13.45 0.93
CA ASP A 171 26.44 13.97 0.91
C ASP A 171 25.86 14.03 -0.52
N ALA A 172 26.70 14.02 -1.55
CA ALA A 172 26.31 14.10 -2.95
C ALA A 172 26.56 12.76 -3.68
N LEU A 173 25.52 12.19 -4.30
CA LEU A 173 25.59 10.89 -4.99
C LEU A 173 24.95 10.95 -6.38
N ARG A 174 25.63 10.31 -7.34
CA ARG A 174 25.09 9.99 -8.67
C ARG A 174 24.80 8.49 -8.75
N HIS A 175 23.84 8.11 -9.58
CA HIS A 175 23.59 6.70 -9.83
C HIS A 175 24.70 6.10 -10.70
N ASP A 176 25.28 5.00 -10.24
CA ASP A 176 26.11 4.12 -11.08
C ASP A 176 25.24 3.08 -11.81
N GLU A 177 25.85 2.19 -12.58
CA GLU A 177 25.10 1.16 -13.32
C GLU A 177 24.39 0.17 -12.39
N ASN A 178 25.04 -0.19 -11.27
CA ASN A 178 24.49 -1.11 -10.30
C ASN A 178 23.23 -0.54 -9.64
N SER A 179 23.30 0.68 -9.11
CA SER A 179 22.16 1.37 -8.50
C SER A 179 21.02 1.60 -9.47
N LEU A 180 21.30 1.93 -10.74
CA LEU A 180 20.25 2.02 -11.77
C LEU A 180 19.62 0.67 -12.09
N ASN A 181 20.40 -0.41 -12.16
CA ASN A 181 19.87 -1.74 -12.44
C ASN A 181 18.96 -2.21 -11.30
N VAL A 182 19.43 -2.14 -10.05
CA VAL A 182 18.62 -2.48 -8.88
C VAL A 182 17.37 -1.61 -8.81
N TYR A 183 17.48 -0.31 -9.11
CA TYR A 183 16.32 0.58 -9.07
C TYR A 183 15.31 0.28 -10.20
N ALA A 184 15.75 -0.28 -11.31
CA ALA A 184 14.89 -0.70 -12.42
C ALA A 184 14.18 -2.03 -12.15
N THR A 185 14.87 -3.01 -11.55
CA THR A 185 14.39 -4.39 -11.36
C THR A 185 13.73 -4.64 -10.01
N GLU A 186 14.17 -3.95 -8.96
CA GLU A 186 13.70 -4.15 -7.58
C GLU A 186 13.00 -2.91 -7.00
N GLY A 187 13.04 -1.77 -7.70
CA GLY A 187 12.40 -0.54 -7.24
C GLY A 187 13.11 0.11 -6.05
N VAL A 188 14.29 -0.41 -5.68
CA VAL A 188 15.10 0.06 -4.56
C VAL A 188 16.20 1.00 -5.03
N ASP A 189 16.16 2.24 -4.54
CA ASP A 189 17.30 3.15 -4.64
C ASP A 189 18.32 2.80 -3.56
N ILE A 190 19.32 1.98 -3.90
CA ILE A 190 20.33 1.49 -2.96
C ILE A 190 21.19 2.61 -2.37
N ASN A 191 21.42 3.70 -3.12
CA ASN A 191 22.13 4.87 -2.60
C ASN A 191 21.35 5.50 -1.45
N MET A 192 20.01 5.51 -1.55
CA MET A 192 19.14 5.95 -0.47
C MET A 192 18.96 4.92 0.65
N ALA A 193 18.94 3.63 0.33
CA ALA A 193 18.82 2.56 1.31
C ALA A 193 20.03 2.53 2.27
N GLU A 194 21.25 2.56 1.73
CA GLU A 194 22.48 2.60 2.53
C GLU A 194 22.53 3.85 3.41
N ARG A 195 22.15 5.00 2.86
CA ARG A 195 22.06 6.23 3.64
C ARG A 195 21.07 6.11 4.81
N ARG A 196 19.90 5.50 4.61
CA ARG A 196 18.91 5.32 5.69
C ARG A 196 19.44 4.46 6.84
N LYS A 197 20.30 3.47 6.56
CA LYS A 197 20.95 2.64 7.59
C LYS A 197 21.89 3.45 8.48
N GLN A 198 22.59 4.43 7.92
CA GLN A 198 23.58 5.24 8.64
C GLN A 198 22.95 6.39 9.43
N VAL A 199 21.84 6.96 8.94
CA VAL A 199 21.13 8.05 9.61
C VAL A 199 20.03 7.49 10.52
N PHE A 200 20.34 6.51 11.38
CA PHE A 200 19.37 5.93 12.32
C PHE A 200 18.79 7.03 13.21
N MET A 201 17.62 7.56 12.82
CA MET A 201 16.89 8.57 13.57
C MET A 201 15.85 7.87 14.41
N LYS A 202 16.02 7.90 15.73
CA LYS A 202 14.94 7.52 16.66
C LYS A 202 13.78 8.50 16.44
N ARG A 203 12.74 8.08 15.70
CA ARG A 203 11.54 8.89 15.51
C ARG A 203 10.97 9.20 16.89
N SER A 204 10.71 10.48 17.17
CA SER A 204 9.94 10.86 18.34
C SER A 204 8.61 10.10 18.30
N PRO A 205 8.22 9.40 19.38
CA PRO A 205 6.92 8.75 19.40
C PRO A 205 5.84 9.79 19.12
N ARG A 206 4.87 9.46 18.28
CA ARG A 206 3.69 10.33 18.15
C ARG A 206 2.94 10.27 19.49
N PRO A 207 2.52 11.41 20.06
CA PRO A 207 1.74 11.40 21.28
C PRO A 207 0.49 10.52 21.12
N LYS A 208 0.22 9.64 22.09
CA LYS A 208 -0.98 8.80 22.12
C LYS A 208 -2.21 9.63 22.53
N ASP A 209 -3.33 9.39 21.88
CA ASP A 209 -4.64 9.94 22.24
C ASP A 209 -4.72 11.48 22.28
N ILE A 210 -3.79 12.18 21.63
CA ILE A 210 -3.78 13.63 21.51
C ILE A 210 -3.22 14.05 20.15
N ASN A 211 -3.94 14.92 19.45
CA ASN A 211 -3.50 15.44 18.15
C ASN A 211 -2.77 16.79 18.27
N ASN A 212 -2.19 17.26 17.15
CA ASN A 212 -1.43 18.51 17.12
C ASN A 212 -2.27 19.77 17.43
N ASP A 213 -3.56 19.77 17.10
CA ASP A 213 -4.45 20.90 17.39
C ASP A 213 -4.70 21.01 18.90
N GLU A 214 -4.97 19.87 19.54
CA GLU A 214 -5.16 19.79 20.99
C GLU A 214 -3.88 20.23 21.74
N LEU A 215 -2.70 19.81 21.26
CA LEU A 215 -1.42 20.25 21.82
C LEU A 215 -1.22 21.76 21.67
N GLU A 216 -1.46 22.30 20.48
CA GLU A 216 -1.29 23.74 20.26
C GLU A 216 -2.32 24.56 21.05
N ALA A 217 -3.56 24.09 21.15
CA ALA A 217 -4.60 24.70 21.97
C ALA A 217 -4.22 24.69 23.46
N PHE A 218 -3.68 23.58 23.95
CA PHE A 218 -3.15 23.48 25.31
C PHE A 218 -2.01 24.47 25.55
N TYR A 219 -1.01 24.51 24.68
CA TYR A 219 0.10 25.47 24.79
C TYR A 219 -0.37 26.93 24.77
N LYS A 220 -1.37 27.24 23.94
CA LYS A 220 -2.01 28.57 23.93
C LYS A 220 -2.68 28.88 25.26
N ALA A 221 -3.51 27.97 25.77
CA ALA A 221 -4.23 28.14 27.03
C ALA A 221 -3.27 28.32 28.21
N GLU A 222 -2.14 27.62 28.20
CA GLU A 222 -1.09 27.73 29.21
C GLU A 222 -0.25 29.01 29.09
N GLY A 223 -0.41 29.80 28.03
CA GLY A 223 0.30 31.08 27.86
C GLY A 223 1.75 30.93 27.39
N VAL A 224 2.08 29.86 26.66
CA VAL A 224 3.37 29.65 25.98
C VAL A 224 3.66 30.79 25.01
N LYS A 225 4.93 31.21 24.91
CA LYS A 225 5.35 32.32 24.03
C LYS A 225 5.93 31.88 22.69
N ALA A 226 6.62 30.75 22.66
CA ALA A 226 7.07 30.11 21.43
C ALA A 226 7.29 28.60 21.65
N VAL A 227 7.15 27.83 20.57
CA VAL A 227 7.39 26.38 20.55
C VAL A 227 8.57 26.09 19.64
N LEU A 228 9.56 25.36 20.15
CA LEU A 228 10.78 24.99 19.45
C LEU A 228 10.80 23.50 19.16
N TYR A 229 11.03 23.17 17.89
CA TYR A 229 11.24 21.83 17.38
C TYR A 229 12.72 21.63 17.04
N SER A 230 13.20 20.41 17.24
CA SER A 230 14.50 20.00 16.71
C SER A 230 14.34 19.74 15.20
N GLY A 231 14.95 20.59 14.38
CA GLY A 231 14.95 20.43 12.93
C GLY A 231 15.68 19.16 12.50
N THR A 232 15.34 18.64 11.33
CA THR A 232 16.13 17.55 10.74
C THR A 232 17.28 18.11 9.93
N GLY A 233 18.47 17.53 10.04
CA GLY A 233 19.69 18.05 9.42
C GLY A 233 20.93 17.82 10.28
N GLY A 234 22.04 18.39 9.84
CA GLY A 234 23.29 18.52 10.58
C GLY A 234 24.25 19.50 9.90
N ASP A 235 25.30 19.90 10.61
CA ASP A 235 26.28 20.88 10.19
C ASP A 235 25.61 22.24 9.86
N GLY A 236 24.68 22.67 10.72
CA GLY A 236 23.99 23.95 10.59
C GLY A 236 22.77 23.96 9.65
N THR A 237 22.47 22.83 9.00
CA THR A 237 21.26 22.71 8.16
C THR A 237 20.00 22.48 8.99
N VAL A 238 18.90 23.12 8.59
CA VAL A 238 17.57 22.99 9.19
C VAL A 238 16.57 22.69 8.09
N ARG A 239 15.92 21.53 8.20
CA ARG A 239 14.75 21.23 7.39
C ARG A 239 13.51 21.86 8.00
N VAL A 240 12.76 22.61 7.20
CA VAL A 240 11.61 23.37 7.65
C VAL A 240 10.47 23.21 6.67
N THR A 241 9.30 22.88 7.19
CA THR A 241 8.08 22.70 6.39
C THR A 241 6.99 23.66 6.90
N SER A 242 5.72 23.28 6.78
CA SER A 242 4.57 24.06 7.23
C SER A 242 3.81 23.42 8.39
N ARG A 243 3.01 24.24 9.09
CA ARG A 243 1.98 23.80 10.04
C ARG A 243 0.85 23.10 9.26
N GLN A 244 1.02 21.82 8.90
CA GLN A 244 0.01 21.06 8.15
C GLN A 244 -1.05 20.44 9.07
N THR A 245 -2.19 21.13 9.24
CA THR A 245 -3.40 20.62 9.90
C THR A 245 -4.70 21.19 9.27
N ARG A 246 -4.99 20.81 8.02
CA ARG A 246 -6.25 21.09 7.26
C ARG A 246 -6.31 22.45 6.54
N LYS A 247 -7.28 22.56 5.60
CA LYS A 247 -7.52 23.75 4.76
C LYS A 247 -7.76 25.03 5.56
N GLN A 248 -8.46 24.94 6.72
CA GLN A 248 -8.76 26.11 7.54
C GLN A 248 -7.53 26.82 8.13
N ASP A 249 -6.40 26.12 8.25
CA ASP A 249 -5.16 26.69 8.80
C ASP A 249 -4.43 27.64 7.84
N ARG A 250 -4.87 27.69 6.58
CA ARG A 250 -4.29 28.56 5.54
C ARG A 250 -5.06 29.86 5.37
N THR A 251 -5.73 30.31 6.43
CA THR A 251 -6.47 31.57 6.48
C THR A 251 -5.72 32.61 7.29
N ASN A 252 -6.01 33.88 7.02
CA ASN A 252 -5.44 35.00 7.76
C ASN A 252 -5.70 34.87 9.27
N ASP A 253 -6.91 34.49 9.65
CA ASP A 253 -7.30 34.38 11.05
C ASP A 253 -6.67 33.16 11.73
N ALA A 254 -6.56 32.02 11.05
CA ALA A 254 -5.87 30.86 11.62
C ALA A 254 -4.40 31.15 11.88
N VAL A 255 -3.69 31.80 10.94
CA VAL A 255 -2.30 32.20 11.15
C VAL A 255 -2.21 33.16 12.34
N ARG A 256 -3.03 34.22 12.40
CA ARG A 256 -3.04 35.18 13.54
C ARG A 256 -3.29 34.52 14.90
N ASN A 257 -4.06 33.43 14.92
CA ASN A 257 -4.41 32.68 16.12
C ASN A 257 -3.47 31.51 16.46
N SER A 258 -2.43 31.26 15.65
CA SER A 258 -1.42 30.23 15.93
C SER A 258 -0.44 30.64 17.05
N LEU A 259 0.45 29.75 17.48
CA LEU A 259 1.64 30.12 18.28
C LEU A 259 2.84 30.37 17.37
N PRO A 260 3.83 31.21 17.76
CA PRO A 260 5.14 31.23 17.12
C PRO A 260 5.82 29.87 17.26
N MET A 261 5.97 29.16 16.16
CA MET A 261 6.54 27.81 16.10
C MET A 261 7.80 27.83 15.21
N LEU A 262 8.91 27.32 15.71
CA LEU A 262 10.20 27.38 15.03
C LEU A 262 10.90 26.02 15.03
N ALA A 263 11.54 25.69 13.92
CA ALA A 263 12.52 24.61 13.85
C ALA A 263 13.91 25.21 13.98
N ILE A 264 14.74 24.66 14.87
CA ILE A 264 16.13 25.09 15.08
C ILE A 264 17.08 23.93 14.78
N THR A 265 18.35 24.22 14.50
CA THR A 265 19.35 23.16 14.27
C THR A 265 19.40 22.20 15.46
N GLY A 266 19.50 20.90 15.20
CA GLY A 266 19.51 19.93 16.28
C GLY A 266 20.73 20.10 17.20
N GLU A 267 21.88 20.56 16.69
CA GLU A 267 23.07 20.84 17.50
C GLU A 267 22.81 21.92 18.56
N HIS A 268 22.15 23.01 18.16
CA HIS A 268 21.79 24.10 19.07
C HIS A 268 20.63 23.69 19.99
N TYR A 269 19.63 22.99 19.46
CA TYR A 269 18.54 22.41 20.24
C TYR A 269 19.07 21.54 21.37
N ASN A 270 19.99 20.64 21.05
CA ASN A 270 20.59 19.70 21.98
C ASN A 270 21.38 20.40 23.09
N ARG A 271 22.08 21.50 22.78
CA ARG A 271 22.79 22.27 23.83
C ARG A 271 21.78 22.86 24.82
N VAL A 272 20.73 23.51 24.33
CA VAL A 272 19.66 24.06 25.18
C VAL A 272 19.02 22.96 26.02
N TYR A 273 18.70 21.82 25.39
CA TYR A 273 18.11 20.66 26.05
C TYR A 273 19.01 20.12 27.17
N ARG A 274 20.30 19.88 26.92
CA ARG A 274 21.26 19.37 27.92
C ARG A 274 21.43 20.32 29.11
N LEU A 275 21.45 21.63 28.88
CA LEU A 275 21.52 22.62 29.96
C LEU A 275 20.29 22.53 30.87
N LEU A 276 19.09 22.44 30.28
CA LEU A 276 17.84 22.28 31.00
C LEU A 276 17.77 20.95 31.76
N GLU A 277 18.24 19.85 31.18
CA GLU A 277 18.33 18.54 31.87
C GLU A 277 19.28 18.58 33.08
N LYS A 278 20.38 19.33 32.99
CA LYS A 278 21.29 19.58 34.11
C LYS A 278 20.81 20.66 35.08
N LYS A 279 19.53 21.07 34.96
CA LYS A 279 18.85 22.02 35.85
C LYS A 279 19.46 23.43 35.84
N HIS A 280 20.16 23.82 34.78
CA HIS A 280 20.55 25.21 34.57
C HIS A 280 19.38 26.01 33.97
N THR A 281 19.20 27.24 34.43
CA THR A 281 18.27 28.17 33.79
C THR A 281 18.81 28.56 32.41
N VAL A 282 17.96 28.44 31.39
CA VAL A 282 18.27 28.91 30.03
C VAL A 282 17.30 30.03 29.68
N LYS A 283 17.82 31.18 29.30
CA LYS A 283 17.02 32.32 28.85
C LYS A 283 17.21 32.50 27.36
N MET A 284 16.11 32.56 26.63
CA MET A 284 16.10 32.71 25.18
C MET A 284 15.43 34.00 24.76
N GLU A 285 15.95 34.57 23.67
CA GLU A 285 15.37 35.71 22.97
C GLU A 285 14.94 35.28 21.56
N ILE A 286 13.70 35.60 21.18
CA ILE A 286 13.14 35.29 19.86
C ILE A 286 12.46 36.54 19.29
N ASN A 287 12.74 36.84 18.03
CA ASN A 287 12.02 37.85 17.26
C ASN A 287 11.74 37.31 15.85
N VAL A 288 10.46 37.11 15.55
CA VAL A 288 9.97 36.69 14.23
C VAL A 288 9.01 37.75 13.71
N ARG A 289 9.28 38.29 12.53
CA ARG A 289 8.34 39.16 11.80
C ARG A 289 7.85 38.42 10.56
N VAL A 290 6.54 38.24 10.51
CA VAL A 290 5.82 37.64 9.39
C VAL A 290 4.86 38.70 8.88
N LYS A 291 4.84 38.89 7.57
CA LYS A 291 3.86 39.73 6.88
C LYS A 291 2.75 38.87 6.32
N LEU A 292 1.51 39.27 6.61
CA LEU A 292 0.32 38.66 6.04
C LEU A 292 -0.29 39.60 5.00
N GLY A 293 -0.82 39.04 3.91
CA GLY A 293 -1.61 39.79 2.95
C GLY A 293 -2.91 40.32 3.56
N ASN A 294 -3.35 41.51 3.13
CA ASN A 294 -4.61 42.10 3.58
C ASN A 294 -5.83 41.25 3.18
N THR A 295 -5.72 40.52 2.08
CA THR A 295 -6.73 39.59 1.58
C THR A 295 -6.11 38.23 1.27
N GLU A 296 -6.93 37.20 1.32
CA GLU A 296 -6.56 35.86 0.88
C GLU A 296 -6.67 35.78 -0.64
N LEU A 297 -5.66 35.16 -1.26
CA LEU A 297 -5.47 35.14 -2.71
C LEU A 297 -5.66 33.73 -3.25
N GLU A 298 -6.14 33.62 -4.48
CA GLU A 298 -6.23 32.33 -5.17
C GLU A 298 -4.85 31.83 -5.56
N GLY A 299 -4.62 30.53 -5.42
CA GLY A 299 -3.47 29.89 -6.05
C GLY A 299 -3.61 29.93 -7.57
N ARG A 300 -2.49 30.11 -8.28
CA ARG A 300 -2.48 30.21 -9.76
C ARG A 300 -1.35 29.37 -10.32
N ASN A 301 -1.57 28.65 -11.41
CA ASN A 301 -0.52 28.02 -12.20
C ASN A 301 -0.11 28.95 -13.34
N VAL A 302 1.07 28.74 -13.93
CA VAL A 302 1.48 29.41 -15.17
C VAL A 302 1.43 28.41 -16.31
N VAL A 303 0.73 28.73 -17.40
CA VAL A 303 0.62 27.87 -18.58
C VAL A 303 0.94 28.64 -19.85
N GLY A 304 1.42 27.94 -20.88
CA GLY A 304 1.71 28.48 -22.21
C GLY A 304 1.92 27.37 -23.23
N GLU A 305 1.75 27.67 -24.52
CA GLU A 305 1.68 26.67 -25.58
C GLU A 305 2.56 27.00 -26.79
N ILE A 306 3.11 25.94 -27.40
CA ILE A 306 3.49 25.93 -28.81
C ILE A 306 2.37 25.20 -29.54
N ARG A 307 1.58 25.93 -30.34
CA ARG A 307 0.42 25.35 -31.01
C ARG A 307 0.83 24.31 -32.06
N GLY A 308 0.11 23.20 -32.07
CA GLY A 308 0.28 22.14 -33.06
C GLY A 308 -0.23 22.53 -34.45
N SER A 309 -0.05 21.63 -35.40
CA SER A 309 -0.49 21.78 -36.78
C SER A 309 -1.74 20.94 -37.08
N ASP A 310 -1.58 19.74 -37.65
CA ASP A 310 -2.70 18.89 -38.09
C ASP A 310 -3.42 18.17 -36.93
N LEU A 311 -2.77 18.03 -35.77
CA LEU A 311 -3.33 17.45 -34.55
C LEU A 311 -3.40 18.48 -33.39
N ALA A 312 -3.58 19.76 -33.71
CA ALA A 312 -3.47 20.87 -32.75
C ALA A 312 -4.42 20.80 -31.54
N ASP A 313 -5.51 20.03 -31.62
CA ASP A 313 -6.45 19.83 -30.51
C ASP A 313 -5.96 18.78 -29.49
N GLU A 314 -5.01 17.94 -29.87
CA GLU A 314 -4.35 16.97 -28.97
C GLU A 314 -3.19 17.64 -28.25
N ILE A 315 -2.93 17.23 -27.01
CA ILE A 315 -2.03 17.94 -26.09
C ILE A 315 -0.91 17.02 -25.61
N VAL A 316 0.33 17.47 -25.73
CA VAL A 316 1.49 16.94 -24.99
C VAL A 316 1.82 17.97 -23.91
N MET A 317 1.97 17.52 -22.66
CA MET A 317 2.28 18.40 -21.55
C MET A 317 3.67 18.15 -20.99
N ILE A 318 4.36 19.24 -20.64
CA ILE A 318 5.59 19.22 -19.83
C ILE A 318 5.42 20.14 -18.63
N GLY A 319 6.03 19.81 -17.50
CA GLY A 319 5.85 20.64 -16.30
C GLY A 319 6.77 20.32 -15.13
N ALA A 320 6.68 21.21 -14.15
CA ALA A 320 7.35 21.20 -12.85
C ALA A 320 6.56 22.13 -11.92
N HIS A 321 6.80 22.12 -10.61
CA HIS A 321 6.24 23.15 -9.74
C HIS A 321 7.17 24.34 -9.57
N LEU A 322 6.57 25.52 -9.38
CA LEU A 322 7.23 26.81 -9.23
C LEU A 322 7.36 27.23 -7.76
N ASP A 323 6.47 26.72 -6.90
CA ASP A 323 6.48 27.06 -5.48
C ASP A 323 7.59 26.36 -4.72
N SER A 324 7.98 26.95 -3.59
CA SER A 324 9.02 26.41 -2.71
C SER A 324 8.74 26.78 -1.25
N TYR A 325 9.39 26.05 -0.33
CA TYR A 325 9.50 26.51 1.06
C TYR A 325 10.32 27.80 1.21
N HIS A 326 10.09 28.50 2.32
CA HIS A 326 10.56 29.86 2.58
C HIS A 326 11.96 29.99 3.20
N THR A 327 12.61 28.86 3.50
CA THR A 327 13.86 28.87 4.29
C THR A 327 15.14 28.84 3.47
N GLY A 328 15.04 28.45 2.19
CA GLY A 328 16.06 28.65 1.16
C GLY A 328 15.51 29.53 0.04
N THR A 329 15.98 29.32 -1.19
CA THR A 329 15.43 29.95 -2.41
C THR A 329 14.72 28.94 -3.32
N GLY A 330 14.58 27.69 -2.89
CA GLY A 330 13.86 26.65 -3.63
C GLY A 330 14.55 26.31 -4.93
N ALA A 331 15.89 26.23 -4.90
CA ALA A 331 16.70 26.10 -6.09
C ALA A 331 16.57 24.70 -6.68
N ALA A 332 16.91 23.68 -5.89
CA ALA A 332 16.71 22.29 -6.25
C ALA A 332 15.22 21.94 -6.22
N ASP A 333 14.45 22.52 -5.30
CA ASP A 333 13.03 22.22 -5.06
C ASP A 333 12.12 23.48 -5.18
N ASN A 334 11.61 23.82 -6.36
CA ASN A 334 11.86 23.18 -7.66
C ASN A 334 12.03 24.23 -8.77
N ALA A 335 12.82 25.27 -8.50
CA ALA A 335 13.26 26.19 -9.55
C ALA A 335 14.03 25.44 -10.64
N SER A 336 14.77 24.38 -10.29
CA SER A 336 15.51 23.53 -11.23
C SER A 336 14.61 22.95 -12.33
N GLY A 337 13.52 22.28 -11.97
CA GLY A 337 12.53 21.76 -12.92
C GLY A 337 11.81 22.88 -13.68
N SER A 338 11.45 23.97 -12.99
CA SER A 338 10.82 25.13 -13.65
C SER A 338 11.71 25.75 -14.72
N ALA A 339 13.01 25.91 -14.45
CA ALA A 339 13.99 26.42 -15.41
C ALA A 339 14.17 25.47 -16.60
N VAL A 340 14.20 24.16 -16.36
CA VAL A 340 14.27 23.13 -17.41
C VAL A 340 13.05 23.16 -18.33
N VAL A 341 11.84 23.34 -17.79
CA VAL A 341 10.62 23.46 -18.60
C VAL A 341 10.64 24.72 -19.47
N LEU A 342 11.07 25.86 -18.92
CA LEU A 342 11.20 27.11 -19.68
C LEU A 342 12.23 26.96 -20.81
N GLU A 343 13.37 26.37 -20.51
CA GLU A 343 14.42 26.14 -21.51
C GLU A 343 13.97 25.16 -22.60
N ALA A 344 13.25 24.08 -22.24
CA ALA A 344 12.72 23.16 -23.22
C ALA A 344 11.75 23.85 -24.20
N MET A 345 10.85 24.70 -23.70
CA MET A 345 9.95 25.49 -24.56
C MET A 345 10.72 26.47 -25.44
N ARG A 346 11.73 27.15 -24.88
CA ARG A 346 12.60 28.07 -25.63
C ARG A 346 13.30 27.38 -26.79
N ILE A 347 13.93 26.22 -26.53
CA ILE A 347 14.66 25.44 -27.55
C ILE A 347 13.73 25.06 -28.71
N LEU A 348 12.55 24.51 -28.39
CA LEU A 348 11.59 24.08 -29.42
C LEU A 348 11.13 25.26 -30.29
N LYS A 349 10.90 26.42 -29.65
CA LYS A 349 10.44 27.63 -30.32
C LYS A 349 11.54 28.31 -31.14
N SER A 350 12.78 28.41 -30.62
CA SER A 350 13.91 29.04 -31.32
C SER A 350 14.31 28.28 -32.58
N LEU A 351 14.19 26.95 -32.55
CA LEU A 351 14.42 26.08 -33.71
C LEU A 351 13.31 26.14 -34.77
N GLY A 352 12.21 26.87 -34.51
CA GLY A 352 11.08 26.99 -35.42
C GLY A 352 10.38 25.66 -35.70
N LEU A 353 10.44 24.70 -34.75
CA LEU A 353 9.85 23.38 -34.92
C LEU A 353 8.33 23.48 -34.96
N LYS A 354 7.71 22.68 -35.84
CA LYS A 354 6.26 22.66 -36.04
C LYS A 354 5.70 21.31 -35.55
N PRO A 355 5.34 21.19 -34.27
CA PRO A 355 4.77 19.95 -33.76
C PRO A 355 3.39 19.68 -34.38
N ARG A 356 2.99 18.40 -34.45
CA ARG A 356 1.64 18.03 -34.91
C ARG A 356 0.61 18.30 -33.83
N ARG A 357 0.88 17.82 -32.62
CA ARG A 357 0.10 18.14 -31.40
C ARG A 357 0.54 19.45 -30.77
N THR A 358 -0.33 20.07 -30.00
CA THR A 358 0.04 21.23 -29.18
C THR A 358 0.93 20.78 -28.02
N ILE A 359 2.06 21.45 -27.82
CA ILE A 359 2.92 21.25 -26.64
C ILE A 359 2.58 22.34 -25.63
N ARG A 360 2.08 21.95 -24.46
CA ARG A 360 1.68 22.85 -23.38
C ARG A 360 2.65 22.70 -22.21
N MET A 361 3.26 23.81 -21.79
CA MET A 361 3.96 23.86 -20.51
C MET A 361 3.00 24.20 -19.38
N ALA A 362 3.28 23.67 -18.20
CA ALA A 362 2.63 24.08 -16.96
C ALA A 362 3.63 24.14 -15.81
N LEU A 363 3.68 25.30 -15.15
CA LEU A 363 4.37 25.49 -13.88
C LEU A 363 3.34 25.53 -12.76
N TRP A 364 3.33 24.49 -11.94
CA TRP A 364 2.35 24.29 -10.87
C TRP A 364 2.67 25.12 -9.63
N THR A 365 1.66 25.40 -8.81
CA THR A 365 1.88 25.97 -7.47
C THR A 365 1.07 25.19 -6.45
N GLY A 366 1.45 25.23 -5.18
CA GLY A 366 0.82 24.46 -4.13
C GLY A 366 1.17 22.98 -4.22
N GLU A 367 2.28 22.64 -4.89
CA GLU A 367 2.82 21.28 -4.89
C GLU A 367 3.22 20.91 -3.46
N GLU A 368 3.93 21.83 -2.78
CA GLU A 368 4.44 21.73 -1.41
C GLU A 368 3.34 21.55 -0.35
N TRP A 369 2.10 21.75 -0.80
CA TRP A 369 0.87 21.65 -0.03
C TRP A 369 0.12 20.34 -0.26
N GLY A 370 0.61 19.49 -1.17
CA GLY A 370 0.01 18.24 -1.63
C GLY A 370 -0.61 18.35 -3.03
N PHE A 371 0.15 18.86 -4.01
CA PHE A 371 -0.20 18.91 -5.45
C PHE A 371 -1.45 19.74 -5.77
N PHE A 372 -1.71 20.82 -5.05
CA PHE A 372 -2.97 21.57 -5.15
C PHE A 372 -3.16 22.18 -6.56
N GLY A 373 -2.09 22.72 -7.15
CA GLY A 373 -2.12 23.31 -8.49
C GLY A 373 -2.47 22.31 -9.58
N SER A 374 -1.74 21.20 -9.64
CA SER A 374 -1.99 20.13 -10.62
C SER A 374 -3.31 19.41 -10.37
N ARG A 375 -3.70 19.13 -9.11
CA ARG A 375 -5.03 18.58 -8.77
C ARG A 375 -6.16 19.46 -9.26
N GLY A 376 -6.10 20.76 -8.97
CA GLY A 376 -7.13 21.71 -9.41
C GLY A 376 -7.16 21.84 -10.93
N TYR A 377 -6.00 21.81 -11.59
CA TYR A 377 -5.91 21.81 -13.05
C TYR A 377 -6.54 20.55 -13.66
N VAL A 378 -6.16 19.37 -13.17
CA VAL A 378 -6.69 18.08 -13.64
C VAL A 378 -8.20 18.02 -13.43
N ALA A 379 -8.70 18.37 -12.24
CA ALA A 379 -10.14 18.39 -11.96
C ALA A 379 -10.92 19.33 -12.90
N LYS A 380 -10.33 20.49 -13.24
CA LYS A 380 -10.96 21.50 -14.09
C LYS A 380 -10.95 21.12 -15.57
N HIS A 381 -9.81 20.64 -16.09
CA HIS A 381 -9.59 20.47 -17.53
C HIS A 381 -9.80 19.06 -18.04
N PHE A 382 -9.53 18.05 -17.20
CA PHE A 382 -9.60 16.65 -17.60
C PHE A 382 -10.71 15.92 -16.84
N GLY A 383 -10.90 16.21 -15.56
CA GLY A 383 -11.73 15.38 -14.68
C GLY A 383 -11.16 13.96 -14.62
N ASN A 384 -12.03 12.98 -14.43
CA ASN A 384 -11.71 11.57 -14.55
C ASN A 384 -12.95 10.80 -15.02
N PRO A 385 -12.82 9.55 -15.49
CA PRO A 385 -13.97 8.81 -16.00
C PRO A 385 -15.09 8.52 -14.98
N ASP A 386 -14.85 8.58 -13.66
CA ASP A 386 -15.94 8.36 -12.68
C ASP A 386 -16.70 9.62 -12.30
N GLU A 387 -15.99 10.73 -12.14
CA GLU A 387 -16.52 12.02 -11.69
C GLU A 387 -16.97 12.88 -12.87
N GLY A 388 -16.83 12.34 -14.08
CA GLY A 388 -17.14 12.96 -15.36
C GLY A 388 -15.89 13.48 -16.04
N LYS A 389 -15.58 12.90 -17.21
CA LYS A 389 -14.57 13.43 -18.12
C LYS A 389 -14.92 14.85 -18.53
N LYS A 390 -13.90 15.70 -18.62
CA LYS A 390 -13.98 17.02 -19.25
C LYS A 390 -13.52 16.91 -20.71
N SER A 391 -13.80 17.93 -21.50
CA SER A 391 -13.57 17.92 -22.95
C SER A 391 -12.10 17.73 -23.36
N ALA A 392 -11.14 18.06 -22.50
CA ALA A 392 -9.73 17.83 -22.78
C ALA A 392 -9.22 16.44 -22.34
N TYR A 393 -10.02 15.63 -21.63
CA TYR A 393 -9.60 14.35 -21.07
C TYR A 393 -9.01 13.42 -22.13
N ASP A 394 -9.79 13.15 -23.18
CA ASP A 394 -9.40 12.23 -24.26
C ASP A 394 -8.41 12.89 -25.24
N LYS A 395 -8.14 14.19 -25.10
CA LYS A 395 -7.23 14.96 -25.96
C LYS A 395 -5.78 14.97 -25.45
N LEU A 396 -5.55 14.65 -24.18
CA LEU A 396 -4.20 14.57 -23.63
C LEU A 396 -3.49 13.32 -24.16
N SER A 397 -2.35 13.48 -24.83
CA SER A 397 -1.47 12.37 -25.18
C SER A 397 -0.69 11.91 -23.96
N VAL A 398 0.09 12.82 -23.36
CA VAL A 398 1.00 12.49 -22.25
C VAL A 398 1.39 13.73 -21.46
N TYR A 399 1.71 13.55 -20.18
CA TYR A 399 2.34 14.55 -19.32
C TYR A 399 3.70 14.05 -18.79
N PHE A 400 4.75 14.85 -18.98
CA PHE A 400 6.09 14.62 -18.42
C PHE A 400 6.40 15.64 -17.32
N ASN A 401 6.81 15.16 -16.15
CA ASN A 401 7.15 15.99 -15.01
C ASN A 401 8.64 15.90 -14.64
N MET A 402 9.20 17.04 -14.23
CA MET A 402 10.51 17.12 -13.59
C MET A 402 10.38 17.65 -12.17
N ASP A 403 10.92 16.87 -11.26
CA ASP A 403 11.04 17.17 -9.83
C ASP A 403 12.08 16.19 -9.27
N ASN A 404 12.69 16.50 -8.13
CA ASN A 404 13.75 15.78 -7.43
C ASN A 404 15.18 16.36 -7.55
N GLY A 405 15.29 17.67 -7.80
CA GLY A 405 16.56 18.39 -7.73
C GLY A 405 17.26 18.60 -9.07
N THR A 406 18.55 18.91 -8.99
CA THR A 406 19.33 19.40 -10.13
C THR A 406 19.98 18.33 -11.00
N GLY A 407 20.02 17.07 -10.54
CA GLY A 407 20.84 16.06 -11.17
C GLY A 407 20.33 15.61 -12.54
N GLN A 408 21.25 15.07 -13.33
CA GLN A 408 20.99 14.62 -14.69
C GLN A 408 19.93 13.50 -14.76
N PHE A 409 19.09 13.52 -15.79
CA PHE A 409 18.20 12.42 -16.13
C PHE A 409 18.99 11.17 -16.52
N ARG A 410 18.58 10.05 -15.94
CA ARG A 410 19.13 8.71 -16.14
C ARG A 410 18.11 7.73 -16.72
N GLY A 411 16.85 8.11 -16.68
CA GLY A 411 15.74 7.25 -17.09
C GLY A 411 14.38 7.88 -16.88
N ILE A 412 13.35 7.05 -16.92
CA ILE A 412 11.96 7.45 -16.66
C ILE A 412 11.19 6.32 -15.95
N HIS A 413 10.29 6.70 -15.04
CA HIS A 413 9.41 5.76 -14.34
C HIS A 413 8.17 5.47 -15.18
N LEU A 414 7.83 4.20 -15.39
CA LEU A 414 6.67 3.80 -16.20
C LEU A 414 5.33 4.10 -15.54
N GLN A 415 5.29 4.22 -14.22
CA GLN A 415 4.05 4.52 -13.49
C GLN A 415 2.90 3.55 -13.83
N GLY A 416 3.22 2.26 -13.98
CA GLY A 416 2.27 1.22 -14.40
C GLY A 416 1.94 1.19 -15.91
N HIS A 417 2.40 2.15 -16.72
CA HIS A 417 2.10 2.22 -18.15
C HIS A 417 3.05 1.34 -18.97
N THR A 418 3.08 0.03 -18.73
CA THR A 418 4.03 -0.90 -19.37
C THR A 418 3.97 -0.88 -20.91
N ALA A 419 2.80 -0.61 -21.49
CA ALA A 419 2.64 -0.44 -22.94
C ALA A 419 3.42 0.77 -23.52
N ALA A 420 3.87 1.70 -22.68
CA ALA A 420 4.72 2.83 -23.06
C ALA A 420 6.19 2.43 -23.27
N SER A 421 6.64 1.30 -22.74
CA SER A 421 8.05 0.89 -22.71
C SER A 421 8.76 0.97 -24.06
N PRO A 422 8.28 0.34 -25.15
CA PRO A 422 9.00 0.37 -26.42
C PRO A 422 9.13 1.77 -27.02
N ILE A 423 8.20 2.68 -26.69
CA ILE A 423 8.20 4.06 -27.16
C ILE A 423 9.27 4.85 -26.41
N LEU A 424 9.26 4.78 -25.08
CA LEU A 424 10.21 5.49 -24.23
C LEU A 424 11.64 4.97 -24.42
N GLU A 425 11.82 3.66 -24.60
CA GLU A 425 13.12 3.07 -24.94
C GLU A 425 13.68 3.60 -26.26
N ALA A 426 12.82 3.77 -27.28
CA ALA A 426 13.24 4.34 -28.56
C ALA A 426 13.72 5.78 -28.40
N TRP A 427 12.98 6.60 -27.66
CA TRP A 427 13.31 8.01 -27.43
C TRP A 427 14.52 8.23 -26.52
N MET A 428 14.92 7.22 -25.75
CA MET A 428 16.15 7.26 -24.95
C MET A 428 17.41 6.94 -25.74
N LYS A 429 17.31 6.28 -26.91
CA LYS A 429 18.47 5.90 -27.72
C LYS A 429 19.41 7.06 -28.06
N PRO A 430 18.92 8.26 -28.44
CA PRO A 430 19.79 9.40 -28.73
C PRO A 430 20.56 9.97 -27.54
N PHE A 431 20.29 9.49 -26.32
CA PHE A 431 20.86 9.98 -25.08
C PHE A 431 21.63 8.90 -24.31
N GLN A 432 21.94 7.77 -24.96
CA GLN A 432 22.74 6.71 -24.34
C GLN A 432 24.17 7.16 -24.02
N ASP A 433 24.73 8.08 -24.82
CA ASP A 433 26.02 8.74 -24.55
C ASP A 433 25.99 9.54 -23.23
N LEU A 434 24.82 10.08 -22.89
CA LEU A 434 24.55 10.75 -21.63
C LEU A 434 24.11 9.78 -20.52
N LYS A 435 24.14 8.46 -20.75
CA LYS A 435 23.73 7.43 -19.77
C LYS A 435 22.25 7.52 -19.35
N MET A 436 21.39 8.05 -20.21
CA MET A 436 19.92 7.95 -20.06
C MET A 436 19.46 6.61 -20.63
N LYS A 437 19.44 5.57 -19.79
CA LYS A 437 19.23 4.18 -20.24
C LYS A 437 18.27 3.37 -19.38
N THR A 438 17.76 3.95 -18.29
CA THR A 438 16.97 3.21 -17.31
C THR A 438 15.47 3.40 -17.52
N LEU A 439 14.74 2.30 -17.65
CA LEU A 439 13.29 2.30 -17.58
C LEU A 439 12.88 1.62 -16.28
N SER A 440 12.34 2.39 -15.34
CA SER A 440 11.90 1.83 -14.07
C SER A 440 10.46 1.33 -14.20
N GLN A 441 10.25 0.03 -13.91
CA GLN A 441 8.91 -0.57 -13.87
C GLN A 441 8.06 -0.04 -12.71
N PHE A 442 8.73 0.58 -11.72
CA PHE A 442 8.11 1.02 -10.48
C PHE A 442 7.59 2.44 -10.58
N SER A 443 6.50 2.68 -9.86
CA SER A 443 5.90 4.00 -9.74
C SER A 443 6.70 4.87 -8.79
N ASN A 444 7.07 6.07 -9.25
CA ASN A 444 7.45 7.15 -8.34
C ASN A 444 6.19 7.89 -7.89
N THR A 445 6.18 8.38 -6.65
CA THR A 445 5.07 9.15 -6.08
C THR A 445 5.61 10.41 -5.44
N GLY A 446 4.73 11.34 -5.10
CA GLY A 446 5.11 12.51 -4.32
C GLY A 446 5.41 13.76 -5.15
N THR A 447 4.87 13.87 -6.37
CA THR A 447 4.91 15.10 -7.18
C THR A 447 3.75 15.11 -8.21
N ASP A 448 3.68 16.14 -9.05
CA ASP A 448 2.49 16.51 -9.83
C ASP A 448 2.02 15.48 -10.88
N HIS A 449 2.92 14.67 -11.46
CA HIS A 449 2.54 13.62 -12.43
C HIS A 449 1.53 12.62 -11.85
N TYR A 450 1.62 12.37 -10.54
CA TYR A 450 0.76 11.43 -9.85
C TYR A 450 -0.72 11.85 -9.90
N THR A 451 -1.02 13.14 -10.04
CA THR A 451 -2.40 13.63 -10.17
C THR A 451 -3.03 13.25 -11.50
N PHE A 452 -2.23 13.15 -12.56
CA PHE A 452 -2.65 12.68 -13.88
C PHE A 452 -2.85 11.17 -13.88
N VAL A 453 -1.90 10.42 -13.31
CA VAL A 453 -2.01 8.95 -13.15
C VAL A 453 -3.28 8.59 -12.40
N LYS A 454 -3.58 9.28 -11.29
CA LYS A 454 -4.83 9.10 -10.52
C LYS A 454 -6.12 9.38 -11.30
N ALA A 455 -6.04 10.18 -12.37
CA ALA A 455 -7.16 10.45 -13.26
C ALA A 455 -7.23 9.48 -14.45
N GLY A 456 -6.33 8.49 -14.56
CA GLY A 456 -6.22 7.60 -15.72
C GLY A 456 -5.56 8.23 -16.94
N LEU A 457 -4.79 9.28 -16.71
CA LEU A 457 -4.05 9.99 -17.76
C LEU A 457 -2.58 9.55 -17.75
N PRO A 458 -1.92 9.40 -18.92
CA PRO A 458 -0.49 9.07 -18.98
C PRO A 458 0.36 10.19 -18.40
N GLY A 459 0.85 10.01 -17.18
CA GLY A 459 1.72 10.93 -16.46
C GLY A 459 3.01 10.24 -16.03
N PHE A 460 4.16 10.80 -16.39
CA PHE A 460 5.47 10.20 -16.15
C PHE A 460 6.40 11.15 -15.40
N GLN A 461 7.26 10.57 -14.57
CA GLN A 461 8.31 11.27 -13.84
C GLN A 461 9.68 10.79 -14.32
N PHE A 462 10.59 11.71 -14.61
CA PHE A 462 11.97 11.35 -14.93
C PHE A 462 12.72 10.81 -13.70
N LEU A 463 13.53 9.78 -13.95
CA LEU A 463 14.48 9.24 -13.00
C LEU A 463 15.78 10.04 -13.15
N GLN A 464 16.26 10.63 -12.06
CA GLN A 464 17.37 11.57 -12.08
C GLN A 464 18.37 11.34 -10.94
N ASP A 465 19.62 11.74 -11.16
CA ASP A 465 20.64 11.77 -10.11
C ASP A 465 20.17 12.65 -8.95
N ARG A 466 20.35 12.15 -7.72
CA ARG A 466 19.89 12.86 -6.53
C ARG A 466 20.85 13.96 -6.10
N ILE A 467 22.13 13.88 -6.44
CA ILE A 467 23.19 14.76 -5.93
C ILE A 467 23.03 14.82 -4.40
N ASP A 468 22.68 15.97 -3.84
CA ASP A 468 22.46 16.19 -2.41
C ASP A 468 20.99 16.53 -2.06
N TYR A 469 20.06 16.16 -2.95
CA TYR A 469 18.63 16.46 -2.82
C TYR A 469 18.09 16.09 -1.44
N ARG A 470 18.30 14.85 -1.00
CA ARG A 470 17.78 14.37 0.29
C ARG A 470 18.68 14.71 1.48
N THR A 471 19.87 15.27 1.28
CA THR A 471 20.88 15.53 2.33
C THR A 471 20.96 16.99 2.73
N ARG A 472 20.88 17.90 1.76
CA ARG A 472 21.20 19.32 1.96
C ARG A 472 20.14 20.27 1.42
N THR A 473 19.37 19.90 0.39
CA THR A 473 18.51 20.86 -0.32
C THR A 473 17.01 20.64 -0.11
N TRP A 474 16.48 19.41 -0.17
CA TRP A 474 15.03 19.15 -0.05
C TRP A 474 14.35 19.67 1.24
N HIS A 475 13.65 20.81 1.12
CA HIS A 475 13.05 21.59 2.21
C HIS A 475 14.04 22.09 3.28
N TYR A 476 15.32 22.20 2.93
CA TYR A 476 16.35 22.70 3.82
C TYR A 476 16.62 24.18 3.58
N ASN A 477 17.13 24.86 4.60
CA ASN A 477 17.60 26.23 4.48
C ASN A 477 18.80 26.42 3.52
N MET A 478 19.43 25.32 3.10
CA MET A 478 20.51 25.32 2.10
C MET A 478 20.01 24.98 0.69
N ASP A 479 18.69 25.00 0.46
CA ASP A 479 18.16 24.92 -0.90
C ASP A 479 18.38 26.23 -1.68
N VAL A 480 19.63 26.45 -2.09
CA VAL A 480 20.09 27.69 -2.71
C VAL A 480 20.85 27.41 -4.00
N TYR A 481 21.04 28.46 -4.81
CA TYR A 481 21.63 28.36 -6.15
C TYR A 481 23.00 27.68 -6.17
N ASP A 482 23.82 27.81 -5.11
CA ASP A 482 25.14 27.18 -5.00
C ASP A 482 25.11 25.64 -5.08
N HIS A 483 23.96 25.02 -4.84
CA HIS A 483 23.77 23.56 -4.94
C HIS A 483 23.30 23.10 -6.32
N ILE A 484 23.18 24.01 -7.30
CA ILE A 484 22.72 23.69 -8.66
C ILE A 484 23.88 23.23 -9.54
N VAL A 485 23.65 22.16 -10.28
CA VAL A 485 24.54 21.66 -11.34
C VAL A 485 23.95 22.08 -12.68
N VAL A 486 24.30 23.29 -13.13
CA VAL A 486 23.71 23.91 -14.32
C VAL A 486 23.87 23.04 -15.58
N ASP A 487 25.00 22.36 -15.76
CA ASP A 487 25.21 21.51 -16.93
C ASP A 487 24.27 20.29 -16.96
N ASP A 488 23.91 19.73 -15.80
CA ASP A 488 22.90 18.68 -15.70
C ASP A 488 21.52 19.24 -16.09
N LEU A 489 21.20 20.49 -15.72
CA LEU A 489 19.95 21.13 -16.12
C LEU A 489 19.87 21.36 -17.64
N LYS A 490 20.98 21.71 -18.30
CA LYS A 490 21.03 21.81 -19.76
C LYS A 490 20.71 20.47 -20.42
N ILE A 491 21.31 19.38 -19.92
CA ILE A 491 21.02 18.02 -20.38
C ILE A 491 19.54 17.68 -20.18
N ASN A 492 18.98 17.99 -19.02
CA ASN A 492 17.58 17.72 -18.72
C ASN A 492 16.63 18.48 -19.66
N ALA A 493 16.94 19.74 -19.99
CA ALA A 493 16.17 20.54 -20.94
C ALA A 493 16.23 20.00 -22.37
N ILE A 494 17.39 19.54 -22.82
CA ILE A 494 17.58 18.87 -24.12
C ILE A 494 16.70 17.60 -24.18
N VAL A 495 16.77 16.77 -23.15
CA VAL A 495 15.99 15.52 -23.09
C VAL A 495 14.49 15.81 -23.06
N LEU A 496 14.05 16.73 -22.19
CA LEU A 496 12.63 17.09 -22.06
C LEU A 496 12.07 17.68 -23.36
N ALA A 497 12.81 18.57 -24.03
CA ALA A 497 12.43 19.13 -25.32
C ALA A 497 12.29 18.02 -26.38
N SER A 498 13.25 17.10 -26.44
CA SER A 498 13.21 15.96 -27.36
C SER A 498 12.00 15.05 -27.10
N PHE A 499 11.75 14.67 -25.85
CA PHE A 499 10.61 13.83 -25.48
C PHE A 499 9.27 14.50 -25.82
N ALA A 500 9.14 15.79 -25.53
CA ALA A 500 7.96 16.57 -25.88
C ALA A 500 7.74 16.62 -27.40
N TYR A 501 8.80 16.86 -28.18
CA TYR A 501 8.74 16.89 -29.62
C TYR A 501 8.34 15.53 -30.20
N HIS A 502 9.01 14.43 -29.80
CA HIS A 502 8.67 13.10 -30.29
C HIS A 502 7.21 12.75 -29.96
N ALA A 503 6.77 12.97 -28.72
CA ALA A 503 5.37 12.74 -28.33
C ALA A 503 4.38 13.55 -29.18
N ALA A 504 4.77 14.77 -29.55
CA ALA A 504 3.93 15.65 -30.37
C ALA A 504 3.93 15.28 -31.85
N MET A 505 4.93 14.53 -32.34
CA MET A 505 5.06 14.11 -33.74
C MET A 505 4.47 12.73 -34.04
N ARG A 506 4.30 11.86 -33.02
CA ARG A 506 3.74 10.52 -33.18
C ARG A 506 2.40 10.50 -33.93
N ASP A 507 2.14 9.44 -34.68
CA ASP A 507 0.81 9.24 -35.27
C ASP A 507 -0.25 8.93 -34.21
N LYS A 508 0.12 8.18 -33.16
CA LYS A 508 -0.78 7.77 -32.08
C LYS A 508 -0.43 8.50 -30.78
N MET A 509 -1.45 8.79 -29.97
CA MET A 509 -1.25 9.21 -28.58
C MET A 509 -0.49 8.16 -27.76
N MET A 510 0.00 8.54 -26.58
CA MET A 510 0.53 7.53 -25.66
C MET A 510 -0.53 6.51 -25.25
N PRO A 511 -0.15 5.22 -25.14
CA PRO A 511 -1.04 4.20 -24.60
C PRO A 511 -1.55 4.59 -23.21
N ARG A 512 -2.86 4.41 -23.01
CA ARG A 512 -3.53 4.63 -21.74
C ARG A 512 -3.80 3.29 -21.07
N ILE A 513 -3.63 3.25 -19.76
CA ILE A 513 -4.16 2.15 -18.96
C ILE A 513 -5.69 2.32 -18.93
N PRO A 514 -6.50 1.26 -19.08
CA PRO A 514 -7.93 1.33 -18.83
C PRO A 514 -8.18 1.92 -17.44
N PHE A 515 -8.87 3.06 -17.37
CA PHE A 515 -9.16 3.69 -16.10
C PHE A 515 -10.17 2.82 -15.32
N LYS A 516 -9.69 2.19 -14.25
CA LYS A 516 -10.52 1.56 -13.22
C LYS A 516 -10.35 2.38 -11.94
N ARG A 517 -11.41 3.04 -11.49
CA ARG A 517 -11.55 3.31 -10.06
C ARG A 517 -12.11 2.06 -9.44
N TRP A 518 -11.38 1.55 -8.48
CA TRP A 518 -11.88 0.56 -7.55
C TRP A 518 -12.94 1.26 -6.68
N LYS A 519 -14.18 1.32 -7.19
CA LYS A 519 -15.34 1.54 -6.34
C LYS A 519 -15.61 0.20 -5.66
N SER A 520 -14.89 -0.09 -4.58
CA SER A 520 -15.31 -1.13 -3.65
C SER A 520 -16.58 -0.60 -2.96
N ASN A 521 -17.74 -0.94 -3.51
CA ASN A 521 -19.02 -0.60 -2.91
C ASN A 521 -19.41 -1.77 -2.03
N PHE A 522 -19.32 -1.59 -0.72
CA PHE A 522 -19.86 -2.54 0.23
C PHE A 522 -21.05 -1.92 0.95
N SER A 523 -22.03 -2.74 1.32
CA SER A 523 -23.14 -2.37 2.20
C SER A 523 -23.19 -3.30 3.41
N LYS A 524 -23.77 -2.85 4.53
CA LYS A 524 -23.94 -3.72 5.71
C LYS A 524 -25.17 -4.59 5.52
N HIS A 525 -24.99 -5.90 5.53
CA HIS A 525 -26.08 -6.88 5.45
C HIS A 525 -26.64 -7.16 6.85
N GLN A 526 -27.98 -7.14 6.98
CA GLN A 526 -28.73 -7.31 8.24
C GLN A 526 -28.05 -6.71 9.50
N PRO A 527 -27.71 -5.41 9.52
CA PRO A 527 -26.87 -4.82 10.56
C PRO A 527 -27.42 -4.97 11.98
N GLU A 528 -28.74 -5.05 12.15
CA GLU A 528 -29.38 -5.28 13.45
C GLU A 528 -29.18 -6.69 14.00
N LEU A 529 -29.02 -7.69 13.13
CA LEU A 529 -28.76 -9.09 13.51
C LEU A 529 -27.29 -9.29 13.93
N PHE A 530 -26.38 -8.57 13.27
CA PHE A 530 -24.93 -8.68 13.45
C PHE A 530 -24.32 -7.58 14.35
N LYS A 531 -25.15 -6.88 15.13
CA LYS A 531 -24.73 -5.72 15.94
C LYS A 531 -23.98 -6.06 17.24
N ASP A 532 -24.05 -7.31 17.69
CA ASP A 532 -23.47 -7.67 18.97
C ASP A 532 -21.94 -7.79 18.89
N GLY A 533 -21.23 -7.11 19.80
CA GLY A 533 -19.76 -7.19 19.88
C GLY A 533 -19.24 -8.36 20.70
N GLY A 534 -17.92 -8.42 20.83
CA GLY A 534 -17.21 -9.46 21.58
C GLY A 534 -17.05 -10.77 20.81
N SER A 535 -17.18 -10.75 19.49
CA SER A 535 -16.92 -11.90 18.61
C SER A 535 -15.41 -12.05 18.37
N LEU A 536 -14.93 -13.29 18.36
CA LEU A 536 -13.49 -13.59 18.30
C LEU A 536 -13.11 -14.47 17.12
N THR A 537 -14.02 -15.29 16.63
CA THR A 537 -13.79 -16.24 15.54
C THR A 537 -15.11 -16.44 14.80
N ASN A 538 -15.02 -16.72 13.51
CA ASN A 538 -16.15 -17.07 12.66
C ASN A 538 -15.72 -18.14 11.65
N ALA A 539 -16.66 -18.98 11.23
CA ALA A 539 -16.41 -20.04 10.26
C ALA A 539 -17.70 -20.36 9.51
N PHE A 540 -17.58 -20.61 8.21
CA PHE A 540 -18.71 -20.93 7.33
C PHE A 540 -18.74 -22.41 6.94
N ALA A 541 -19.95 -22.95 6.82
CA ALA A 541 -20.24 -24.25 6.24
C ALA A 541 -21.73 -24.34 5.89
N ASP A 542 -22.10 -25.18 4.94
CA ASP A 542 -23.50 -25.59 4.69
C ASP A 542 -23.83 -26.73 5.67
N TYR A 543 -24.38 -26.40 6.84
CA TYR A 543 -24.52 -27.40 7.92
C TYR A 543 -25.79 -28.24 7.79
N ASP A 544 -26.82 -27.76 7.08
CA ASP A 544 -28.06 -28.49 6.86
C ASP A 544 -28.23 -29.02 5.42
N ASN A 545 -27.17 -28.94 4.62
CA ASN A 545 -27.07 -29.46 3.26
C ASN A 545 -28.13 -28.87 2.31
N ASP A 546 -28.49 -27.60 2.51
CA ASP A 546 -29.47 -26.90 1.67
C ASP A 546 -28.82 -26.12 0.52
N GLY A 547 -27.48 -26.02 0.52
CA GLY A 547 -26.66 -25.36 -0.49
C GLY A 547 -26.31 -23.91 -0.16
N ASP A 548 -26.87 -23.32 0.90
CA ASP A 548 -26.51 -22.00 1.39
C ASP A 548 -25.43 -22.10 2.48
N LEU A 549 -24.42 -21.23 2.43
CA LEU A 549 -23.39 -21.21 3.46
C LEU A 549 -23.89 -20.53 4.74
N ASP A 550 -23.85 -21.25 5.85
CA ASP A 550 -24.22 -20.77 7.18
C ASP A 550 -23.01 -20.23 7.94
N LEU A 551 -23.26 -19.36 8.91
CA LEU A 551 -22.21 -18.68 9.66
C LEU A 551 -22.21 -19.04 11.14
N PHE A 552 -21.18 -19.72 11.61
CA PHE A 552 -20.89 -19.84 13.04
C PHE A 552 -20.05 -18.66 13.53
N VAL A 553 -20.39 -18.11 14.70
CA VAL A 553 -19.64 -17.03 15.35
C VAL A 553 -19.42 -17.33 16.83
N GLY A 554 -18.16 -17.35 17.24
CA GLY A 554 -17.73 -17.54 18.62
C GLY A 554 -17.58 -16.22 19.38
N PHE A 555 -18.10 -16.17 20.62
CA PHE A 555 -18.10 -14.96 21.45
C PHE A 555 -17.29 -15.10 22.73
N LYS A 556 -16.90 -13.95 23.30
CA LYS A 556 -16.19 -13.86 24.59
C LYS A 556 -17.13 -13.79 25.79
N ASP A 557 -18.20 -13.01 25.69
CA ASP A 557 -19.07 -12.63 26.81
C ASP A 557 -20.56 -12.86 26.52
N LYS A 558 -20.84 -13.60 25.44
CA LYS A 558 -22.18 -13.95 24.97
C LYS A 558 -22.20 -15.41 24.51
N PRO A 559 -23.38 -16.04 24.41
CA PRO A 559 -23.50 -17.31 23.73
C PRO A 559 -22.98 -17.24 22.29
N ASN A 560 -22.39 -18.34 21.83
CA ASN A 560 -22.09 -18.56 20.42
C ASN A 560 -23.36 -18.45 19.56
N ARG A 561 -23.19 -18.14 18.28
CA ARG A 561 -24.28 -18.04 17.30
C ARG A 561 -24.01 -18.95 16.12
N LEU A 562 -25.08 -19.51 15.59
CA LEU A 562 -25.13 -20.18 14.31
C LEU A 562 -26.22 -19.45 13.55
N TYR A 563 -25.83 -18.75 12.51
CA TYR A 563 -26.73 -18.02 11.65
C TYR A 563 -27.05 -18.90 10.45
N ARG A 564 -28.25 -19.49 10.44
CA ARG A 564 -28.74 -20.23 9.28
C ARG A 564 -29.02 -19.24 8.15
N ASN A 565 -28.42 -19.45 7.00
CA ASN A 565 -28.67 -18.69 5.79
C ASN A 565 -29.86 -19.30 5.03
N ASN A 566 -30.69 -18.46 4.44
CA ASN A 566 -31.78 -18.88 3.57
C ASN A 566 -31.79 -17.93 2.39
N ASN A 567 -31.04 -18.27 1.35
CA ASN A 567 -30.87 -17.49 0.13
C ASN A 567 -30.49 -16.02 0.41
N GLY A 568 -29.40 -15.84 1.16
CA GLY A 568 -28.85 -14.54 1.56
C GLY A 568 -29.60 -13.87 2.70
N THR A 569 -30.51 -14.55 3.41
CA THR A 569 -31.16 -14.02 4.63
C THR A 569 -30.86 -14.91 5.84
N PHE A 570 -30.25 -14.32 6.86
CA PHE A 570 -29.78 -15.03 8.05
C PHE A 570 -30.76 -14.97 9.23
N GLU A 571 -30.83 -16.07 9.99
CA GLU A 571 -31.48 -16.18 11.30
C GLU A 571 -30.56 -16.88 12.32
N ASN A 572 -30.48 -16.38 13.56
CA ASN A 572 -29.72 -17.07 14.61
C ASN A 572 -30.50 -18.26 15.20
N VAL A 573 -29.99 -19.47 15.00
CA VAL A 573 -30.59 -20.74 15.43
C VAL A 573 -29.77 -21.48 16.49
N ALA A 574 -28.66 -20.91 16.98
CA ALA A 574 -27.74 -21.61 17.89
C ALA A 574 -28.39 -22.29 19.10
N ASP A 575 -29.34 -21.63 19.76
CA ASP A 575 -30.03 -22.19 20.93
C ASP A 575 -30.91 -23.39 20.55
N GLN A 576 -31.57 -23.30 19.40
CA GLN A 576 -32.48 -24.33 18.88
C GLN A 576 -31.72 -25.62 18.55
N VAL A 577 -30.50 -25.49 18.02
CA VAL A 577 -29.69 -26.62 17.58
C VAL A 577 -28.67 -27.10 18.62
N GLY A 578 -28.57 -26.44 19.79
CA GLY A 578 -27.71 -26.85 20.90
C GLY A 578 -26.28 -26.29 20.89
N LEU A 579 -26.02 -25.22 20.13
CA LEU A 579 -24.69 -24.60 19.97
C LEU A 579 -24.49 -23.28 20.73
N ALA A 580 -25.49 -22.79 21.47
CA ALA A 580 -25.42 -21.53 22.24
C ALA A 580 -24.57 -21.62 23.52
N ASP A 581 -23.35 -22.18 23.43
CA ASP A 581 -22.39 -22.25 24.54
C ASP A 581 -21.87 -20.85 24.91
N SER A 582 -21.75 -20.56 26.20
CA SER A 582 -21.33 -19.25 26.75
C SER A 582 -19.86 -19.20 27.18
N ASN A 583 -19.10 -20.26 26.96
CA ASN A 583 -17.66 -20.26 27.16
C ASN A 583 -16.98 -19.32 26.15
N VAL A 584 -15.81 -18.79 26.52
CA VAL A 584 -15.04 -17.86 25.68
C VAL A 584 -14.47 -18.63 24.48
N THR A 585 -15.15 -18.59 23.34
CA THR A 585 -14.75 -19.28 22.12
C THR A 585 -13.60 -18.57 21.42
N ARG A 586 -12.56 -19.33 21.04
CA ARG A 586 -11.36 -18.81 20.37
C ARG A 586 -11.08 -19.41 19.02
N THR A 587 -11.63 -20.59 18.75
CA THR A 587 -11.44 -21.33 17.50
C THR A 587 -12.69 -22.13 17.19
N ALA A 588 -12.97 -22.26 15.90
CA ALA A 588 -14.06 -23.04 15.35
C ALA A 588 -13.60 -23.69 14.03
N ALA A 589 -13.83 -24.99 13.85
CA ALA A 589 -13.44 -25.69 12.63
C ALA A 589 -14.55 -26.66 12.20
N TRP A 590 -15.01 -26.49 10.96
CA TRP A 590 -15.95 -27.39 10.32
C TRP A 590 -15.23 -28.54 9.62
N GLY A 591 -15.73 -29.77 9.80
CA GLY A 591 -15.20 -30.97 9.13
C GLY A 591 -16.07 -32.18 9.42
N ASP A 592 -16.22 -33.06 8.44
CA ASP A 592 -16.99 -34.32 8.55
C ASP A 592 -16.08 -35.41 9.13
N TYR A 593 -16.01 -35.50 10.47
CA TYR A 593 -14.97 -36.30 11.13
C TYR A 593 -15.31 -37.79 11.18
N ASP A 594 -16.59 -38.16 11.08
CA ASP A 594 -17.03 -39.56 11.06
C ASP A 594 -17.48 -40.06 9.68
N GLY A 595 -17.38 -39.21 8.65
CA GLY A 595 -17.58 -39.59 7.25
C GLY A 595 -19.02 -39.93 6.94
N ASP A 596 -19.98 -39.23 7.57
CA ASP A 596 -21.40 -39.48 7.44
C ASP A 596 -22.10 -38.56 6.42
N GLY A 597 -21.36 -37.59 5.87
CA GLY A 597 -21.84 -36.62 4.89
C GLY A 597 -22.41 -35.34 5.49
N HIS A 598 -22.30 -35.17 6.80
CA HIS A 598 -22.72 -33.96 7.51
C HIS A 598 -21.51 -33.30 8.18
N VAL A 599 -21.31 -32.01 7.91
CA VAL A 599 -20.19 -31.27 8.51
C VAL A 599 -20.39 -31.08 10.02
N ASP A 600 -19.40 -31.49 10.80
CA ASP A 600 -19.37 -31.37 12.25
C ASP A 600 -18.59 -30.14 12.70
N LEU A 601 -18.79 -29.73 13.96
CA LEU A 601 -18.17 -28.53 14.50
C LEU A 601 -17.27 -28.83 15.70
N PHE A 602 -15.99 -28.54 15.57
CA PHE A 602 -15.08 -28.42 16.71
C PHE A 602 -15.05 -26.97 17.22
N VAL A 603 -15.13 -26.79 18.54
CA VAL A 603 -15.03 -25.49 19.21
C VAL A 603 -14.03 -25.54 20.37
N GLY A 604 -13.10 -24.59 20.40
CA GLY A 604 -12.10 -24.48 21.48
C GLY A 604 -12.21 -23.18 22.29
N PHE A 605 -11.97 -23.26 23.60
CA PHE A 605 -12.18 -22.16 24.55
C PHE A 605 -10.87 -21.54 25.13
N VAL A 606 -10.96 -20.35 25.75
CA VAL A 606 -9.84 -19.77 26.55
C VAL A 606 -9.76 -20.43 27.92
N SER A 607 -8.54 -20.73 28.39
CA SER A 607 -8.24 -21.25 29.74
C SER A 607 -8.66 -20.29 30.88
N ARG A 608 -9.73 -20.63 31.60
CA ARG A 608 -10.10 -20.13 32.94
C ARG A 608 -10.70 -21.32 33.71
N ASN A 609 -9.91 -21.94 34.57
CA ASN A 609 -10.30 -23.11 35.40
C ASN A 609 -10.50 -24.42 34.60
N GLU A 610 -9.45 -24.94 33.97
CA GLU A 610 -9.48 -26.20 33.20
C GLU A 610 -10.40 -26.16 31.96
N SER A 611 -10.40 -25.07 31.21
CA SER A 611 -11.21 -24.96 29.99
C SER A 611 -10.96 -26.11 29.02
N SER A 612 -12.06 -26.68 28.55
CA SER A 612 -12.08 -27.78 27.59
C SER A 612 -12.32 -27.26 26.16
N ASN A 613 -12.51 -28.18 25.24
CA ASN A 613 -13.14 -27.97 23.94
C ASN A 613 -14.51 -28.62 23.90
N LYS A 614 -15.17 -28.52 22.75
CA LYS A 614 -16.35 -29.29 22.35
C LYS A 614 -16.16 -29.85 20.94
N LEU A 615 -16.60 -31.07 20.72
CA LEU A 615 -16.85 -31.64 19.40
C LEU A 615 -18.34 -31.93 19.29
N TYR A 616 -18.99 -31.25 18.36
CA TYR A 616 -20.42 -31.35 18.10
C TYR A 616 -20.62 -32.14 16.81
N ARG A 617 -21.19 -33.34 16.94
CA ARG A 617 -21.62 -34.12 15.79
C ARG A 617 -22.94 -33.59 15.25
N ASN A 618 -23.03 -33.37 13.96
CA ASN A 618 -24.25 -33.02 13.26
C ASN A 618 -25.11 -34.27 13.06
N GLU A 619 -26.37 -34.26 13.49
CA GLU A 619 -27.24 -35.44 13.34
C GLU A 619 -27.90 -35.55 11.95
N GLY A 620 -27.57 -34.63 11.03
CA GLY A 620 -28.05 -34.65 9.65
C GLY A 620 -29.52 -34.28 9.46
N ASP A 621 -30.19 -33.84 10.53
CA ASP A 621 -31.60 -33.43 10.52
C ASP A 621 -31.81 -31.92 10.34
N GLY A 622 -30.70 -31.17 10.23
CA GLY A 622 -30.64 -29.71 10.17
C GLY A 622 -31.09 -29.02 11.46
N LYS A 623 -31.35 -29.76 12.54
CA LYS A 623 -32.02 -29.25 13.75
C LYS A 623 -31.26 -29.53 15.03
N SER A 624 -30.30 -30.44 15.04
CA SER A 624 -29.64 -30.84 16.27
C SER A 624 -28.17 -31.21 16.10
N PHE A 625 -27.38 -30.82 17.10
CA PHE A 625 -26.01 -31.26 17.30
C PHE A 625 -25.89 -32.03 18.62
N THR A 626 -25.08 -33.09 18.61
CA THR A 626 -24.74 -33.86 19.82
C THR A 626 -23.31 -33.57 20.26
N ASP A 627 -23.10 -33.19 21.53
CA ASP A 627 -21.76 -33.11 22.11
C ASP A 627 -21.17 -34.52 22.31
N VAL A 628 -20.22 -34.89 21.45
CA VAL A 628 -19.53 -36.20 21.46
C VAL A 628 -18.13 -36.13 22.06
N THR A 629 -17.73 -35.00 22.64
CA THR A 629 -16.35 -34.71 23.10
C THR A 629 -15.73 -35.83 23.94
N ARG A 630 -16.51 -36.41 24.86
CA ARG A 630 -16.03 -37.48 25.76
C ARG A 630 -16.03 -38.84 25.09
N THR A 631 -17.01 -39.13 24.24
CA THR A 631 -17.17 -40.43 23.59
C THR A 631 -16.19 -40.62 22.43
N SER A 632 -15.81 -39.53 21.74
CA SER A 632 -14.79 -39.54 20.68
C SER A 632 -13.35 -39.51 21.21
N GLY A 633 -13.15 -39.21 22.51
CA GLY A 633 -11.82 -39.12 23.12
C GLY A 633 -11.13 -37.75 22.94
N VAL A 634 -11.83 -36.74 22.42
CA VAL A 634 -11.30 -35.39 22.12
C VAL A 634 -11.44 -34.46 23.34
N ASN A 635 -11.42 -34.96 24.58
CA ASN A 635 -11.54 -34.13 25.78
C ASN A 635 -10.18 -33.55 26.21
N LEU A 636 -9.80 -32.43 25.60
CA LEU A 636 -8.51 -31.76 25.82
C LEU A 636 -8.65 -30.55 26.75
N THR A 637 -7.51 -30.09 27.30
CA THR A 637 -7.46 -28.87 28.12
C THR A 637 -6.31 -27.97 27.70
N GLY A 638 -6.57 -26.66 27.60
CA GLY A 638 -5.57 -25.70 27.18
C GLY A 638 -6.16 -24.34 26.82
N SER A 639 -5.30 -23.47 26.31
CA SER A 639 -5.72 -22.24 25.64
C SER A 639 -5.74 -22.47 24.14
N PHE A 640 -6.89 -22.91 23.64
CA PHE A 640 -7.11 -23.21 22.22
C PHE A 640 -6.93 -21.98 21.34
N ARG A 641 -6.23 -22.15 20.21
CA ARG A 641 -6.00 -21.10 19.23
C ARG A 641 -6.32 -21.54 17.82
N GLN A 642 -5.64 -22.50 17.21
CA GLN A 642 -6.03 -22.99 15.87
C GLN A 642 -6.62 -24.39 16.01
N ALA A 643 -7.63 -24.72 15.21
CA ALA A 643 -8.07 -26.08 14.95
C ALA A 643 -8.07 -26.31 13.43
N SER A 644 -7.60 -27.47 13.00
CA SER A 644 -7.52 -27.85 11.59
C SER A 644 -7.88 -29.33 11.43
N TRP A 645 -8.95 -29.60 10.68
CA TRP A 645 -9.31 -30.89 10.14
C TRP A 645 -8.52 -31.14 8.85
N VAL A 646 -7.67 -32.16 8.88
CA VAL A 646 -6.78 -32.55 7.78
C VAL A 646 -6.59 -34.06 7.78
N ASP A 647 -6.45 -34.67 6.61
CA ASP A 647 -6.04 -36.07 6.47
C ASP A 647 -4.50 -36.08 6.32
N TYR A 648 -3.77 -36.16 7.44
CA TYR A 648 -2.30 -35.96 7.41
C TYR A 648 -1.54 -37.22 6.98
N ASP A 649 -2.14 -38.39 7.14
CA ASP A 649 -1.56 -39.69 6.80
C ASP A 649 -2.17 -40.33 5.53
N ASN A 650 -3.06 -39.60 4.86
CA ASN A 650 -3.69 -39.96 3.60
C ASN A 650 -4.59 -41.20 3.66
N ASP A 651 -5.11 -41.56 4.85
CA ASP A 651 -5.96 -42.74 5.04
C ASP A 651 -7.44 -42.51 4.69
N GLY A 652 -7.84 -41.25 4.54
CA GLY A 652 -9.18 -40.82 4.15
C GLY A 652 -10.09 -40.39 5.31
N ASP A 653 -9.67 -40.58 6.57
CA ASP A 653 -10.34 -40.05 7.74
C ASP A 653 -9.79 -38.65 8.07
N LEU A 654 -10.64 -37.72 8.50
CA LEU A 654 -10.15 -36.41 8.95
C LEU A 654 -9.53 -36.50 10.35
N ASP A 655 -8.26 -36.10 10.46
CA ASP A 655 -7.54 -35.92 11.71
C ASP A 655 -7.69 -34.48 12.23
N LEU A 656 -7.39 -34.28 13.52
CA LEU A 656 -7.54 -32.97 14.16
C LEU A 656 -6.22 -32.46 14.73
N PHE A 657 -5.68 -31.40 14.10
CA PHE A 657 -4.60 -30.60 14.67
C PHE A 657 -5.13 -29.45 15.52
N ILE A 658 -4.49 -29.21 16.66
CA ILE A 658 -4.85 -28.14 17.59
C ILE A 658 -3.60 -27.37 18.03
N GLY A 659 -3.58 -26.09 17.67
CA GLY A 659 -2.62 -25.10 18.15
C GLY A 659 -2.98 -24.62 19.56
N LEU A 660 -2.05 -24.76 20.51
CA LEU A 660 -2.26 -24.37 21.90
C LEU A 660 -1.28 -23.25 22.31
N ARG A 661 -1.80 -22.17 22.90
CA ARG A 661 -0.94 -21.04 23.31
C ARG A 661 -0.13 -21.32 24.58
N ASN A 662 -0.53 -22.27 25.41
CA ASN A 662 0.03 -22.46 26.75
C ASN A 662 0.56 -23.87 27.01
N LYS A 663 0.58 -24.73 26.00
CA LYS A 663 0.99 -26.14 26.05
C LYS A 663 1.49 -26.55 24.65
N PRO A 664 2.23 -27.68 24.55
CA PRO A 664 2.53 -28.30 23.27
C PRO A 664 1.30 -28.49 22.39
N ASN A 665 1.44 -28.27 21.09
CA ASN A 665 0.40 -28.55 20.10
C ASN A 665 -0.01 -30.03 20.11
N VAL A 666 -1.22 -30.31 19.61
CA VAL A 666 -1.80 -31.66 19.57
C VAL A 666 -2.16 -32.03 18.14
N LEU A 667 -1.93 -33.28 17.77
CA LEU A 667 -2.39 -33.90 16.53
C LEU A 667 -3.10 -35.19 16.94
N LEU A 668 -4.42 -35.22 16.74
CA LEU A 668 -5.26 -36.37 17.04
C LEU A 668 -5.51 -37.13 15.75
N GLN A 669 -4.87 -38.29 15.63
CA GLN A 669 -5.15 -39.22 14.54
C GLN A 669 -6.52 -39.85 14.74
N ASN A 670 -7.35 -39.81 13.71
CA ASN A 670 -8.67 -40.42 13.68
C ASN A 670 -8.56 -41.85 13.13
N THR A 671 -9.44 -42.72 13.58
CA THR A 671 -9.64 -44.04 12.98
C THR A 671 -11.11 -44.39 13.15
N SER A 672 -11.90 -44.08 12.14
CA SER A 672 -13.35 -44.28 12.13
C SER A 672 -14.04 -43.66 13.37
N GLY A 673 -13.79 -42.39 13.63
CA GLY A 673 -14.38 -41.59 14.71
C GLY A 673 -13.72 -41.73 16.09
N ASN A 674 -12.61 -42.47 16.20
CA ASN A 674 -11.86 -42.65 17.45
C ASN A 674 -10.51 -41.94 17.37
N PHE A 675 -10.24 -41.04 18.32
CA PHE A 675 -9.05 -40.20 18.28
C PHE A 675 -7.92 -40.68 19.19
N LYS A 676 -6.69 -40.63 18.66
CA LYS A 676 -5.46 -40.89 19.42
C LYS A 676 -4.47 -39.75 19.23
N ASN A 677 -3.94 -39.21 20.33
CA ASN A 677 -2.91 -38.17 20.27
C ASN A 677 -1.56 -38.75 19.81
N MET A 678 -1.11 -38.32 18.63
CA MET A 678 0.13 -38.75 17.98
C MET A 678 1.21 -37.67 18.00
N ALA A 679 0.92 -36.46 18.50
CA ALA A 679 1.79 -35.27 18.35
C ALA A 679 3.25 -35.53 18.74
N LYS A 680 3.45 -36.09 19.94
CA LYS A 680 4.79 -36.39 20.47
C LYS A 680 5.49 -37.55 19.76
N GLN A 681 4.72 -38.52 19.25
CA GLN A 681 5.31 -39.64 18.50
C GLN A 681 5.83 -39.16 17.14
N LEU A 682 5.14 -38.19 16.54
CA LEU A 682 5.45 -37.63 15.24
C LEU A 682 6.30 -36.35 15.32
N ASP A 683 6.75 -35.91 16.50
CA ASP A 683 7.56 -34.70 16.71
C ASP A 683 6.90 -33.38 16.23
N ILE A 684 5.56 -33.28 16.30
CA ILE A 684 4.78 -32.05 16.02
C ILE A 684 4.19 -31.41 17.30
N ASP A 685 4.57 -31.89 18.49
CA ASP A 685 4.19 -31.31 19.78
C ASP A 685 4.97 -30.02 20.12
N ASP A 686 4.91 -29.04 19.22
CA ASP A 686 5.60 -27.76 19.36
C ASP A 686 5.12 -27.01 20.61
N ALA A 687 6.06 -26.72 21.52
CA ALA A 687 5.80 -26.03 22.78
C ALA A 687 5.84 -24.50 22.66
N ARG A 688 6.17 -23.96 21.47
CA ARG A 688 6.08 -22.51 21.20
C ARG A 688 4.62 -22.05 21.26
N ARG A 689 4.41 -20.76 21.48
CA ARG A 689 3.08 -20.19 21.73
C ARG A 689 2.30 -20.00 20.43
N THR A 690 1.80 -21.11 19.88
CA THR A 690 1.05 -21.14 18.63
C THR A 690 -0.27 -20.39 18.75
N VAL A 691 -0.56 -19.61 17.71
CA VAL A 691 -1.82 -18.88 17.55
C VAL A 691 -2.53 -19.28 16.26
N GLY A 692 -1.83 -19.31 15.12
CA GLY A 692 -2.42 -19.75 13.85
C GLY A 692 -1.66 -20.92 13.24
N ALA A 693 -2.32 -21.69 12.37
CA ALA A 693 -1.67 -22.70 11.54
C ALA A 693 -2.37 -22.86 10.19
N VAL A 694 -1.62 -23.32 9.19
CA VAL A 694 -2.12 -23.71 7.86
C VAL A 694 -1.42 -25.00 7.44
N TRP A 695 -2.13 -25.84 6.68
CA TRP A 695 -1.59 -27.09 6.14
C TRP A 695 -1.60 -27.08 4.61
N PHE A 696 -0.50 -27.51 4.02
CA PHE A 696 -0.32 -27.61 2.56
C PHE A 696 0.92 -28.46 2.25
N ASP A 697 0.93 -29.10 1.09
CA ASP A 697 2.09 -29.85 0.58
C ASP A 697 3.09 -28.86 -0.04
N TYR A 698 4.03 -28.35 0.76
CA TYR A 698 4.87 -27.21 0.37
C TYR A 698 5.97 -27.61 -0.60
N ASP A 699 6.44 -28.87 -0.55
CA ASP A 699 7.51 -29.37 -1.41
C ASP A 699 7.06 -30.41 -2.46
N LYS A 700 5.74 -30.61 -2.58
CA LYS A 700 5.04 -31.35 -3.63
C LYS A 700 5.31 -32.85 -3.60
N ASP A 701 5.52 -33.43 -2.41
CA ASP A 701 5.77 -34.85 -2.24
C ASP A 701 4.49 -35.69 -2.02
N GLY A 702 3.37 -35.03 -1.74
CA GLY A 702 2.05 -35.65 -1.57
C GLY A 702 1.62 -35.84 -0.13
N ASP A 703 2.41 -35.35 0.84
CA ASP A 703 2.06 -35.32 2.24
C ASP A 703 1.75 -33.86 2.66
N LEU A 704 0.78 -33.66 3.55
CA LEU A 704 0.48 -32.31 4.04
C LEU A 704 1.47 -31.89 5.13
N ASP A 705 2.08 -30.72 4.94
CA ASP A 705 2.98 -30.07 5.89
C ASP A 705 2.25 -29.01 6.72
N CYS A 706 2.77 -28.70 7.92
CA CYS A 706 2.12 -27.78 8.84
C CYS A 706 2.97 -26.53 9.09
N TYR A 707 2.48 -25.35 8.72
CA TYR A 707 3.07 -24.08 9.16
C TYR A 707 2.36 -23.56 10.40
N VAL A 708 3.10 -23.18 11.44
CA VAL A 708 2.57 -22.58 12.67
C VAL A 708 3.09 -21.16 12.89
N ALA A 709 2.17 -20.25 13.20
CA ALA A 709 2.43 -18.88 13.60
C ALA A 709 2.48 -18.77 15.13
N ASN A 710 3.59 -18.25 15.66
CA ASN A 710 3.86 -18.18 17.09
C ASN A 710 3.95 -16.74 17.61
N MET A 711 3.51 -16.51 18.85
CA MET A 711 3.46 -15.19 19.48
C MET A 711 4.55 -14.94 20.55
N ASP A 712 4.55 -13.70 21.04
CA ASP A 712 5.43 -13.11 22.05
C ASP A 712 6.93 -13.43 21.90
N GLY A 713 7.41 -13.30 20.66
CA GLY A 713 8.82 -13.34 20.27
C GLY A 713 9.31 -14.71 19.81
N ASP A 714 8.47 -15.75 19.89
CA ASP A 714 8.82 -17.09 19.41
C ASP A 714 8.96 -17.10 17.88
N ALA A 715 9.92 -17.88 17.38
CA ALA A 715 10.06 -18.16 15.95
C ALA A 715 8.86 -18.97 15.44
N ASN A 716 8.43 -18.74 14.21
CA ASN A 716 7.44 -19.58 13.53
C ASN A 716 8.07 -20.94 13.15
N GLY A 717 7.22 -21.94 12.88
CA GLY A 717 7.63 -23.29 12.47
C GLY A 717 7.01 -23.71 11.15
N LEU A 718 7.73 -24.51 10.37
CA LEU A 718 7.23 -25.20 9.17
C LEU A 718 7.63 -26.65 9.33
N PHE A 719 6.67 -27.48 9.71
CA PHE A 719 6.84 -28.88 10.00
C PHE A 719 6.61 -29.70 8.72
N ARG A 720 7.70 -30.13 8.07
CA ARG A 720 7.62 -31.02 6.92
C ARG A 720 7.23 -32.42 7.36
N ASN A 721 6.24 -33.03 6.72
CA ASN A 721 5.81 -34.41 6.99
C ASN A 721 6.68 -35.41 6.22
N ASP A 722 7.62 -36.08 6.89
CA ASP A 722 8.44 -37.15 6.29
C ASP A 722 7.75 -38.54 6.44
N GLY A 723 6.42 -38.56 6.62
CA GLY A 723 5.55 -39.71 6.85
C GLY A 723 5.65 -40.33 8.26
N SER A 724 6.86 -40.59 8.73
CA SER A 724 7.08 -41.17 10.08
C SER A 724 7.22 -40.13 11.19
N LYS A 725 7.56 -38.88 10.82
CA LYS A 725 7.85 -37.75 11.71
C LYS A 725 7.68 -36.43 10.97
N PHE A 726 7.48 -35.36 11.73
CA PHE A 726 7.53 -33.98 11.28
C PHE A 726 8.90 -33.36 11.61
N VAL A 727 9.42 -32.55 10.69
CA VAL A 727 10.71 -31.87 10.83
C VAL A 727 10.53 -30.36 10.66
N ASP A 728 10.88 -29.56 11.67
CA ASP A 728 10.82 -28.09 11.56
C ASP A 728 11.95 -27.55 10.66
N VAL A 729 11.56 -27.11 9.47
CA VAL A 729 12.43 -26.56 8.42
C VAL A 729 12.24 -25.06 8.21
N ALA A 730 11.45 -24.36 9.05
CA ALA A 730 11.12 -22.94 8.85
C ALA A 730 12.34 -22.06 8.62
N LYS A 731 13.41 -22.30 9.38
CA LYS A 731 14.66 -21.55 9.26
C LYS A 731 15.39 -21.81 7.96
N GLU A 732 15.38 -23.05 7.49
CA GLU A 732 16.09 -23.45 6.27
C GLU A 732 15.43 -22.82 5.03
N VAL A 733 14.11 -22.71 5.05
CA VAL A 733 13.34 -22.16 3.92
C VAL A 733 13.05 -20.66 4.04
N GLY A 734 13.45 -20.02 5.15
CA GLY A 734 13.40 -18.57 5.35
C GLY A 734 12.12 -18.00 5.98
N LEU A 735 11.29 -18.82 6.62
CA LEU A 735 9.99 -18.42 7.18
C LEU A 735 9.99 -18.14 8.69
N GLU A 736 11.08 -18.40 9.43
CA GLU A 736 11.03 -18.43 10.91
C GLU A 736 10.67 -17.08 11.54
N SER A 737 10.94 -15.98 10.84
CA SER A 737 10.67 -14.62 11.32
C SER A 737 9.26 -14.12 11.00
N GLY A 738 8.56 -14.72 10.02
CA GLY A 738 7.25 -14.24 9.55
C GLY A 738 7.19 -12.75 9.18
N GLY A 739 8.30 -12.04 9.01
CA GLY A 739 8.37 -10.61 8.68
C GLY A 739 8.72 -9.68 9.85
N ARG A 740 8.82 -10.21 11.08
CA ARG A 740 9.01 -9.43 12.31
C ARG A 740 10.32 -9.79 13.04
N PRO A 741 10.82 -8.93 13.94
CA PRO A 741 11.94 -9.28 14.82
C PRO A 741 11.56 -10.40 15.81
N LEU A 742 12.48 -11.34 16.05
CA LEU A 742 12.33 -12.42 17.02
C LEU A 742 12.88 -12.05 18.41
N GLY A 743 12.47 -12.79 19.43
CA GLY A 743 13.01 -12.73 20.79
C GLY A 743 12.42 -11.65 21.71
N SER A 744 11.53 -10.78 21.20
CA SER A 744 10.81 -9.80 22.04
C SER A 744 9.36 -10.19 22.24
N GLY A 745 8.89 -10.18 23.49
CA GLY A 745 7.50 -10.43 23.86
C GLY A 745 6.48 -9.44 23.26
N ASN A 746 6.91 -8.39 22.58
CA ASN A 746 6.05 -7.43 21.91
C ASN A 746 5.69 -7.82 20.47
N TYR A 747 6.37 -8.82 19.90
CA TYR A 747 6.18 -9.25 18.51
C TYR A 747 5.58 -10.65 18.43
N GLY A 748 4.84 -10.95 17.37
CA GLY A 748 4.21 -12.24 17.17
C GLY A 748 3.56 -12.34 15.79
N SER A 749 3.50 -13.54 15.22
CA SER A 749 2.62 -13.83 14.09
C SER A 749 1.32 -14.34 14.66
N VAL A 750 0.22 -13.83 14.14
CA VAL A 750 -1.11 -14.24 14.55
C VAL A 750 -1.63 -15.24 13.53
N ARG A 751 -1.87 -14.79 12.30
CA ARG A 751 -2.51 -15.59 11.26
C ARG A 751 -1.58 -15.78 10.05
N PRO A 752 -1.27 -17.03 9.67
CA PRO A 752 -0.79 -17.37 8.34
C PRO A 752 -1.95 -17.53 7.35
N SER A 753 -1.76 -17.17 6.09
CA SER A 753 -2.76 -17.41 5.03
C SER A 753 -2.10 -17.68 3.69
N LEU A 754 -2.52 -18.78 3.07
CA LEU A 754 -1.99 -19.29 1.81
C LEU A 754 -2.72 -18.68 0.61
N GLY A 755 -1.99 -18.33 -0.43
CA GLY A 755 -2.55 -17.87 -1.70
C GLY A 755 -1.46 -17.75 -2.76
N ASP A 756 -1.81 -17.97 -4.02
CA ASP A 756 -0.92 -17.72 -5.17
C ASP A 756 -1.19 -16.30 -5.69
N TYR A 757 -0.55 -15.29 -5.09
CA TYR A 757 -0.97 -13.89 -5.32
C TYR A 757 -0.51 -13.37 -6.69
N ASP A 758 0.48 -14.00 -7.31
CA ASP A 758 1.02 -13.59 -8.60
C ASP A 758 0.76 -14.60 -9.73
N ASN A 759 -0.02 -15.65 -9.43
CA ASN A 759 -0.44 -16.72 -10.33
C ASN A 759 0.77 -17.42 -10.98
N ASP A 760 1.82 -17.69 -10.21
CA ASP A 760 2.99 -18.46 -10.66
C ASP A 760 2.88 -19.97 -10.42
N GLY A 761 1.77 -20.40 -9.79
CA GLY A 761 1.43 -21.80 -9.54
C GLY A 761 2.07 -22.39 -8.29
N ASN A 762 2.68 -21.55 -7.44
CA ASN A 762 3.17 -21.92 -6.12
C ASN A 762 2.41 -21.12 -5.06
N LEU A 763 2.07 -21.79 -3.94
CA LEU A 763 1.44 -21.10 -2.83
C LEU A 763 2.45 -20.21 -2.11
N ASP A 764 2.06 -18.96 -1.91
CA ASP A 764 2.73 -17.99 -1.06
C ASP A 764 2.07 -17.92 0.31
N ILE A 765 2.74 -17.29 1.27
CA ILE A 765 2.21 -17.15 2.63
C ILE A 765 2.26 -15.69 3.11
N PHE A 766 1.09 -15.17 3.49
CA PHE A 766 0.95 -13.90 4.19
C PHE A 766 0.87 -14.10 5.69
N LEU A 767 1.50 -13.21 6.46
CA LEU A 767 1.55 -13.24 7.92
C LEU A 767 1.06 -11.91 8.48
N ALA A 768 -0.12 -11.94 9.11
CA ALA A 768 -0.58 -10.85 9.96
C ALA A 768 0.20 -10.88 11.28
N ASN A 769 0.84 -9.74 11.61
CA ASN A 769 1.79 -9.67 12.71
C ASN A 769 1.46 -8.58 13.72
N TYR A 770 1.91 -8.83 14.94
CA TYR A 770 2.31 -7.79 15.86
C TYR A 770 3.77 -7.48 15.54
N GLY A 771 3.99 -6.34 14.88
CA GLY A 771 5.19 -5.97 14.14
C GLY A 771 4.90 -5.77 12.65
N PRO A 772 5.94 -5.65 11.80
CA PRO A 772 5.77 -5.58 10.35
C PRO A 772 5.12 -6.87 9.83
N ASN A 773 4.04 -6.76 9.04
CA ASN A 773 3.46 -7.91 8.33
C ASN A 773 4.48 -8.54 7.35
N GLY A 774 4.30 -9.83 7.07
CA GLY A 774 5.12 -10.57 6.11
C GLY A 774 4.30 -11.03 4.90
N LEU A 775 4.91 -11.00 3.72
CA LEU A 775 4.41 -11.68 2.52
C LEU A 775 5.60 -12.43 1.94
N TYR A 776 5.53 -13.73 1.95
CA TYR A 776 6.62 -14.61 1.59
C TYR A 776 6.30 -15.30 0.29
N ARG A 777 6.96 -14.84 -0.76
CA ARG A 777 6.86 -15.42 -2.09
C ARG A 777 7.63 -16.73 -2.16
N ASN A 778 7.00 -17.78 -2.68
CA ASN A 778 7.66 -19.04 -2.98
C ASN A 778 8.50 -18.90 -4.27
N ILE A 779 9.82 -18.87 -4.16
CA ILE A 779 10.71 -18.48 -5.27
C ILE A 779 11.26 -19.65 -6.10
N ASN A 780 11.04 -20.90 -5.66
CA ASN A 780 11.53 -22.09 -6.37
C ASN A 780 10.76 -23.37 -6.02
N GLY A 781 9.50 -23.23 -5.64
CA GLY A 781 8.65 -24.34 -5.19
C GLY A 781 9.10 -24.94 -3.85
N ARG A 782 9.95 -24.26 -3.07
CA ARG A 782 10.46 -24.77 -1.79
C ARG A 782 10.92 -23.71 -0.79
N ASN A 783 11.59 -22.66 -1.27
CA ASN A 783 12.15 -21.58 -0.44
C ASN A 783 11.29 -20.33 -0.56
N PHE A 784 11.32 -19.51 0.49
CA PHE A 784 10.48 -18.34 0.59
C PHE A 784 11.29 -17.05 0.76
N LYS A 785 10.90 -15.99 0.05
CA LYS A 785 11.48 -14.64 0.18
C LYS A 785 10.43 -13.68 0.69
N ASN A 786 10.73 -12.95 1.77
CA ASN A 786 9.87 -11.85 2.21
C ASN A 786 9.90 -10.69 1.20
N VAL A 787 8.78 -10.44 0.53
CA VAL A 787 8.58 -9.37 -0.45
C VAL A 787 7.66 -8.26 0.07
N ALA A 788 7.09 -8.39 1.27
CA ALA A 788 6.20 -7.37 1.84
C ALA A 788 6.78 -5.95 1.90
N PRO A 789 8.08 -5.73 2.20
CA PRO A 789 8.65 -4.38 2.18
C PRO A 789 8.68 -3.76 0.77
N GLU A 790 8.99 -4.56 -0.25
CA GLU A 790 9.06 -4.14 -1.66
C GLU A 790 7.66 -3.76 -2.19
N LEU A 791 6.63 -4.47 -1.72
CA LEU A 791 5.23 -4.28 -2.10
C LEU A 791 4.44 -3.33 -1.20
N GLY A 792 5.08 -2.73 -0.19
CA GLY A 792 4.43 -1.80 0.74
C GLY A 792 3.46 -2.44 1.74
N LEU A 793 3.52 -3.77 1.91
CA LEU A 793 2.67 -4.55 2.81
C LEU A 793 3.29 -4.75 4.21
N ALA A 794 4.58 -4.46 4.40
CA ALA A 794 5.28 -4.60 5.68
C ALA A 794 4.93 -3.47 6.68
N ILE A 795 3.64 -3.32 6.97
CA ILE A 795 3.13 -2.29 7.87
C ILE A 795 3.41 -2.71 9.30
N ASP A 796 4.16 -1.88 10.02
CA ASP A 796 4.60 -2.14 11.40
C ASP A 796 3.56 -1.68 12.42
N ASN A 797 2.68 -2.61 12.84
CA ASN A 797 1.57 -2.35 13.77
C ASN A 797 1.08 -3.65 14.43
N SER A 798 -0.19 -3.74 14.85
CA SER A 798 -0.79 -4.98 15.38
C SER A 798 -1.96 -5.39 14.49
N TYR A 799 -1.82 -6.54 13.85
CA TYR A 799 -2.80 -7.14 12.95
C TYR A 799 -3.09 -8.57 13.40
N ASP A 800 -4.36 -8.94 13.36
CA ASP A 800 -4.82 -10.25 13.81
C ASP A 800 -5.12 -11.20 12.64
N THR A 801 -5.53 -10.67 11.48
CA THR A 801 -5.89 -11.46 10.29
C THR A 801 -5.40 -10.79 9.00
N GLY A 802 -4.96 -11.61 8.04
CA GLY A 802 -4.97 -11.30 6.61
C GLY A 802 -5.76 -12.36 5.84
N SER A 803 -6.53 -11.99 4.83
CA SER A 803 -7.37 -12.93 4.06
C SER A 803 -7.33 -12.62 2.56
N TRP A 804 -7.12 -13.66 1.75
CA TRP A 804 -7.05 -13.58 0.29
C TRP A 804 -8.43 -13.77 -0.34
N GLY A 805 -8.76 -12.95 -1.33
CA GLY A 805 -9.99 -13.07 -2.11
C GLY A 805 -9.93 -12.19 -3.35
N ASP A 806 -10.53 -12.62 -4.45
CA ASP A 806 -10.63 -11.85 -5.69
C ASP A 806 -11.96 -11.07 -5.68
N TYR A 807 -12.00 -9.94 -4.96
CA TYR A 807 -13.27 -9.25 -4.67
C TYR A 807 -13.87 -8.57 -5.91
N ASP A 808 -13.09 -8.40 -6.97
CA ASP A 808 -13.49 -7.71 -8.21
C ASP A 808 -13.59 -8.63 -9.44
N ASN A 809 -13.43 -9.94 -9.21
CA ASN A 809 -13.46 -11.04 -10.16
C ASN A 809 -12.46 -10.91 -11.33
N ASN A 810 -11.32 -10.23 -11.16
CA ASN A 810 -10.36 -10.03 -12.25
C ASN A 810 -9.38 -11.19 -12.48
N GLY A 811 -9.37 -12.21 -11.64
CA GLY A 811 -8.47 -13.37 -11.67
C GLY A 811 -7.20 -13.21 -10.84
N ARG A 812 -7.10 -12.20 -9.96
CA ARG A 812 -5.97 -11.97 -9.05
C ARG A 812 -6.47 -11.95 -7.62
N LEU A 813 -5.70 -12.53 -6.70
CA LEU A 813 -6.02 -12.45 -5.28
C LEU A 813 -5.70 -11.04 -4.75
N ASP A 814 -6.70 -10.41 -4.16
CA ASP A 814 -6.59 -9.20 -3.35
C ASP A 814 -6.41 -9.59 -1.86
N LEU A 815 -5.96 -8.63 -1.06
CA LEU A 815 -5.63 -8.87 0.35
C LEU A 815 -6.41 -7.94 1.28
N TYR A 816 -7.22 -8.52 2.16
CA TYR A 816 -7.78 -7.83 3.31
C TYR A 816 -6.91 -8.06 4.55
N VAL A 817 -6.65 -7.03 5.35
CA VAL A 817 -5.90 -7.11 6.62
C VAL A 817 -6.62 -6.27 7.67
N ASN A 818 -6.93 -6.82 8.84
CA ASN A 818 -7.57 -6.07 9.92
C ASN A 818 -6.60 -5.74 11.06
N GLY A 819 -6.75 -4.53 11.60
CA GLY A 819 -6.01 -4.06 12.74
C GLY A 819 -6.63 -4.55 14.06
N THR A 820 -5.80 -4.94 15.02
CA THR A 820 -6.26 -5.31 16.36
C THR A 820 -7.00 -4.15 17.05
N ILE A 821 -7.96 -4.43 17.95
CA ILE A 821 -8.46 -3.45 18.92
C ILE A 821 -8.00 -3.85 20.31
N THR A 822 -7.03 -3.11 20.86
CA THR A 822 -6.45 -3.42 22.17
C THR A 822 -6.01 -2.17 22.94
N GLY A 823 -6.20 -2.19 24.26
CA GLY A 823 -5.78 -1.09 25.14
C GLY A 823 -6.44 0.26 24.81
N GLY A 824 -7.66 0.25 24.25
CA GLY A 824 -8.37 1.46 23.81
C GLY A 824 -7.89 2.06 22.48
N LYS A 825 -7.02 1.34 21.75
CA LYS A 825 -6.53 1.72 20.43
C LYS A 825 -7.06 0.76 19.37
N SER A 826 -7.63 1.33 18.30
CA SER A 826 -7.97 0.63 17.06
C SER A 826 -6.85 0.85 16.05
N TYR A 827 -6.33 -0.23 15.47
CA TYR A 827 -5.37 -0.18 14.36
C TYR A 827 -6.15 -0.18 13.03
N GLU A 828 -5.60 0.46 12.00
CA GLU A 828 -6.32 0.65 10.73
C GLU A 828 -6.41 -0.67 9.93
N ASP A 829 -7.60 -0.97 9.43
CA ASP A 829 -7.87 -2.02 8.44
C ASP A 829 -7.42 -1.60 7.04
N TYR A 830 -7.06 -2.60 6.24
CA TYR A 830 -6.63 -2.42 4.87
C TYR A 830 -7.32 -3.40 3.92
N LEU A 831 -7.87 -2.87 2.82
CA LEU A 831 -8.15 -3.62 1.60
C LEU A 831 -7.13 -3.22 0.54
N PHE A 832 -6.30 -4.17 0.11
CA PHE A 832 -5.29 -4.00 -0.91
C PHE A 832 -5.72 -4.68 -2.20
N HIS A 833 -5.87 -3.87 -3.25
CA HIS A 833 -6.13 -4.35 -4.59
C HIS A 833 -4.82 -4.75 -5.29
N ASN A 834 -4.80 -5.91 -5.92
CA ASN A 834 -3.67 -6.47 -6.67
C ASN A 834 -3.86 -6.31 -8.19
N ASP A 835 -3.01 -5.48 -8.81
CA ASP A 835 -3.06 -5.22 -10.26
C ASP A 835 -1.95 -5.94 -11.05
N ALA A 836 -1.35 -6.99 -10.46
CA ALA A 836 -0.15 -7.71 -10.91
C ALA A 836 1.17 -6.94 -10.83
N SER A 837 1.15 -5.60 -10.76
CA SER A 837 2.36 -4.79 -10.56
C SER A 837 2.65 -4.53 -9.08
N GLY A 838 1.65 -4.75 -8.22
CA GLY A 838 1.76 -4.71 -6.77
C GLY A 838 0.41 -4.46 -6.12
N PHE A 839 0.45 -4.01 -4.87
CA PHE A 839 -0.74 -3.78 -4.06
C PHE A 839 -1.03 -2.30 -3.88
N THR A 840 -2.29 -1.91 -4.08
CA THR A 840 -2.78 -0.55 -3.83
C THR A 840 -3.84 -0.57 -2.73
N ASN A 841 -3.65 0.22 -1.68
CA ASN A 841 -4.66 0.41 -0.64
C ASN A 841 -5.89 1.13 -1.21
N ILE A 842 -7.03 0.44 -1.22
CA ILE A 842 -8.32 0.92 -1.71
C ILE A 842 -9.40 0.95 -0.61
N THR A 843 -9.00 0.82 0.65
CA THR A 843 -9.91 0.63 1.80
C THR A 843 -11.06 1.63 1.82
N PRO A 844 -12.32 1.18 1.62
CA PRO A 844 -13.49 2.05 1.64
C PRO A 844 -13.82 2.49 3.06
N LYS A 845 -14.56 3.60 3.17
CA LYS A 845 -14.94 4.19 4.46
C LYS A 845 -15.71 3.19 5.34
N ILE A 846 -16.62 2.41 4.75
CA ILE A 846 -17.43 1.42 5.47
C ILE A 846 -16.58 0.37 6.19
N ILE A 847 -15.46 -0.06 5.60
CA ILE A 847 -14.49 -0.95 6.24
C ILE A 847 -13.74 -0.21 7.36
N LYS A 848 -13.26 1.01 7.09
CA LYS A 848 -12.55 1.81 8.11
C LYS A 848 -13.39 2.13 9.34
N ASP A 849 -14.70 2.22 9.19
CA ASP A 849 -15.64 2.51 10.27
C ASP A 849 -16.13 1.25 10.99
N ASN A 850 -15.70 0.05 10.57
CA ASN A 850 -16.34 -1.20 10.98
C ASN A 850 -15.83 -1.75 12.33
N ASP A 851 -14.74 -1.20 12.86
CA ASP A 851 -14.08 -1.63 14.11
C ASP A 851 -13.93 -3.18 14.20
N GLY A 852 -13.58 -3.81 13.07
CA GLY A 852 -13.32 -5.24 13.00
C GLY A 852 -11.87 -5.55 13.34
N ASP A 853 -11.60 -6.62 14.09
CA ASP A 853 -10.26 -6.80 14.66
C ASP A 853 -9.75 -8.23 14.86
N HIS A 854 -10.57 -9.28 14.76
CA HIS A 854 -10.09 -10.66 14.88
C HIS A 854 -10.21 -11.42 13.55
N GLY A 855 -11.30 -12.14 13.30
CA GLY A 855 -11.58 -12.90 12.08
C GLY A 855 -12.10 -12.07 10.90
N ALA A 856 -11.67 -12.49 9.71
CA ALA A 856 -12.14 -12.00 8.42
C ALA A 856 -12.13 -13.13 7.38
N HIS A 857 -13.22 -13.25 6.62
CA HIS A 857 -13.41 -14.25 5.57
C HIS A 857 -14.04 -13.62 4.33
N TRP A 858 -13.58 -14.04 3.16
CA TRP A 858 -14.29 -13.82 1.92
C TRP A 858 -15.26 -14.96 1.69
N VAL A 859 -16.50 -14.64 1.31
CA VAL A 859 -17.59 -15.60 1.09
C VAL A 859 -18.57 -14.99 0.09
N ASP A 860 -19.17 -15.79 -0.77
CA ASP A 860 -20.31 -15.36 -1.58
C ASP A 860 -21.57 -15.88 -0.89
N PHE A 861 -22.11 -15.10 0.06
CA PHE A 861 -23.16 -15.64 0.95
C PHE A 861 -24.56 -15.57 0.34
N ASP A 862 -24.75 -14.76 -0.70
CA ASP A 862 -26.02 -14.62 -1.41
C ASP A 862 -26.00 -15.20 -2.82
N GLN A 863 -24.91 -15.88 -3.18
CA GLN A 863 -24.71 -16.63 -4.41
C GLN A 863 -24.84 -15.80 -5.69
N ASP A 864 -24.50 -14.50 -5.62
CA ASP A 864 -24.56 -13.60 -6.77
C ASP A 864 -23.27 -13.59 -7.62
N GLY A 865 -22.23 -14.27 -7.14
CA GLY A 865 -21.00 -14.57 -7.84
C GLY A 865 -19.85 -13.62 -7.52
N ASP A 866 -20.06 -12.57 -6.72
CA ASP A 866 -18.97 -11.80 -6.13
C ASP A 866 -18.65 -12.25 -4.70
N LEU A 867 -17.47 -11.85 -4.19
CA LEU A 867 -17.08 -12.15 -2.82
C LEU A 867 -17.47 -11.00 -1.90
N ASP A 868 -18.23 -11.34 -0.87
CA ASP A 868 -18.55 -10.54 0.30
C ASP A 868 -17.51 -10.69 1.41
N LEU A 869 -17.53 -9.78 2.38
CA LEU A 869 -16.60 -9.78 3.50
C LEU A 869 -17.30 -9.96 4.84
N ALA A 870 -17.01 -11.07 5.52
CA ALA A 870 -17.50 -11.37 6.86
C ALA A 870 -16.43 -11.03 7.92
N LEU A 871 -16.79 -10.22 8.91
CA LEU A 871 -15.86 -9.69 9.92
C LEU A 871 -16.26 -10.07 11.35
N THR A 872 -15.32 -9.97 12.28
CA THR A 872 -15.58 -10.05 13.74
C THR A 872 -15.01 -8.83 14.45
N GLY A 873 -15.55 -8.53 15.63
CA GLY A 873 -15.15 -7.40 16.47
C GLY A 873 -15.13 -7.77 17.94
N ALA A 874 -13.95 -7.85 18.53
CA ALA A 874 -13.73 -8.32 19.89
C ALA A 874 -14.03 -7.29 20.98
N SER A 875 -14.16 -6.02 20.62
CA SER A 875 -14.63 -4.99 21.56
C SER A 875 -16.11 -5.16 21.86
N SER A 876 -16.57 -4.68 23.01
CA SER A 876 -17.96 -4.82 23.44
C SER A 876 -18.95 -4.07 22.54
N ASP A 877 -18.48 -3.03 21.88
CA ASP A 877 -19.17 -2.18 20.90
C ASP A 877 -18.79 -2.49 19.45
N GLY A 878 -17.81 -3.38 19.23
CA GLY A 878 -17.44 -3.87 17.92
C GLY A 878 -18.59 -4.67 17.33
N MET A 879 -18.64 -4.81 16.01
CA MET A 879 -19.70 -5.54 15.35
C MET A 879 -19.08 -6.63 14.47
N HIS A 880 -19.83 -7.71 14.22
CA HIS A 880 -19.39 -8.81 13.34
C HIS A 880 -20.15 -8.78 12.03
N HIS A 881 -20.08 -7.62 11.38
CA HIS A 881 -20.87 -7.35 10.18
C HIS A 881 -20.51 -8.28 9.03
N LEU A 882 -21.55 -8.65 8.28
CA LEU A 882 -21.44 -9.06 6.89
C LEU A 882 -21.49 -7.81 6.01
N LEU A 883 -20.46 -7.64 5.19
CA LEU A 883 -20.36 -6.57 4.21
C LEU A 883 -20.64 -7.15 2.83
N ARG A 884 -21.83 -6.87 2.30
CA ARG A 884 -22.22 -7.30 0.97
C ARG A 884 -21.45 -6.51 -0.08
N ASN A 885 -20.82 -7.17 -1.04
CA ASN A 885 -20.23 -6.53 -2.19
C ASN A 885 -21.34 -6.15 -3.18
N GLU A 886 -21.30 -4.92 -3.68
CA GLU A 886 -22.34 -4.36 -4.54
C GLU A 886 -21.77 -4.22 -5.96
N MET A 887 -21.08 -5.28 -6.43
CA MET A 887 -20.58 -5.32 -7.79
C MET A 887 -21.76 -5.32 -8.77
N ALA A 888 -21.54 -4.77 -9.96
CA ALA A 888 -22.53 -4.92 -11.02
C ALA A 888 -22.72 -6.40 -11.36
N GLU A 889 -23.98 -6.85 -11.45
CA GLU A 889 -24.38 -8.24 -11.69
C GLU A 889 -23.61 -8.87 -12.87
N GLU A 890 -23.41 -8.12 -13.97
CA GLU A 890 -22.72 -8.66 -15.13
C GLU A 890 -21.24 -8.99 -14.86
N LEU A 891 -20.63 -8.38 -13.84
CA LEU A 891 -19.26 -8.65 -13.40
C LEU A 891 -19.21 -9.68 -12.26
N ALA A 892 -20.18 -9.63 -11.34
CA ALA A 892 -20.32 -10.61 -10.27
C ALA A 892 -20.45 -12.03 -10.84
N GLN A 893 -21.29 -12.21 -11.86
CA GLN A 893 -21.51 -13.49 -12.55
C GLN A 893 -20.31 -13.99 -13.40
N GLN A 894 -19.15 -13.33 -13.36
CA GLN A 894 -17.94 -13.77 -14.06
C GLN A 894 -16.97 -14.44 -13.08
N SER A 895 -17.44 -15.47 -12.39
CA SER A 895 -16.67 -16.26 -11.44
C SER A 895 -16.94 -17.76 -11.58
N LEU A 896 -16.15 -18.58 -10.89
CA LEU A 896 -16.42 -19.99 -10.69
C LEU A 896 -16.06 -20.40 -9.27
N GLN A 897 -16.98 -21.09 -8.62
CA GLN A 897 -16.77 -21.72 -7.33
C GLN A 897 -16.62 -23.24 -7.48
N VAL A 898 -15.64 -23.81 -6.76
CA VAL A 898 -15.31 -25.24 -6.85
C VAL A 898 -15.31 -25.86 -5.46
N VAL A 899 -16.10 -26.93 -5.30
CA VAL A 899 -16.11 -27.79 -4.10
C VAL A 899 -15.41 -29.09 -4.44
N VAL A 900 -14.52 -29.54 -3.56
CA VAL A 900 -13.82 -30.83 -3.70
C VAL A 900 -14.28 -31.76 -2.58
N LEU A 901 -14.82 -32.91 -2.96
CA LEU A 901 -15.33 -33.93 -2.04
C LEU A 901 -14.63 -35.26 -2.32
N ASP A 902 -14.74 -36.20 -1.38
CA ASP A 902 -14.32 -37.57 -1.66
C ASP A 902 -15.25 -38.31 -2.64
N GLY A 903 -15.03 -39.62 -2.80
CA GLY A 903 -15.79 -40.45 -3.72
C GLY A 903 -17.25 -40.67 -3.31
N ASP A 904 -17.54 -40.57 -2.02
CA ASP A 904 -18.86 -40.78 -1.45
C ASP A 904 -19.63 -39.45 -1.27
N GLY A 905 -18.89 -38.33 -1.33
CA GLY A 905 -19.44 -36.97 -1.30
C GLY A 905 -19.21 -36.25 0.02
N HIS A 906 -18.22 -36.68 0.81
CA HIS A 906 -17.93 -36.12 2.12
C HIS A 906 -16.84 -35.03 2.06
N TYR A 907 -16.83 -34.15 3.07
CA TYR A 907 -15.94 -32.99 3.18
C TYR A 907 -14.55 -33.34 3.75
N THR A 908 -13.94 -34.41 3.24
CA THR A 908 -12.68 -34.99 3.78
C THR A 908 -11.42 -34.57 3.00
N ARG A 909 -11.50 -33.52 2.17
CA ARG A 909 -10.47 -33.14 1.18
C ARG A 909 -9.76 -31.82 1.44
N SER A 910 -9.73 -31.35 2.68
CA SER A 910 -8.95 -30.17 3.12
C SER A 910 -7.49 -30.28 2.68
N GLY A 911 -6.91 -29.18 2.18
CA GLY A 911 -5.53 -29.17 1.65
C GLY A 911 -5.42 -29.54 0.16
N SER A 912 -6.52 -29.93 -0.48
CA SER A 912 -6.54 -30.14 -1.93
C SER A 912 -6.35 -28.82 -2.70
N GLU A 913 -5.66 -28.89 -3.82
CA GLU A 913 -5.37 -27.72 -4.66
C GLU A 913 -6.30 -27.67 -5.88
N VAL A 914 -6.82 -26.48 -6.19
CA VAL A 914 -7.60 -26.23 -7.41
C VAL A 914 -6.86 -25.22 -8.27
N ARG A 915 -6.59 -25.58 -9.52
CA ARG A 915 -5.97 -24.70 -10.53
C ARG A 915 -6.90 -24.51 -11.70
N LEU A 916 -6.99 -23.29 -12.21
CA LEU A 916 -7.67 -23.00 -13.47
C LEU A 916 -6.69 -22.61 -14.54
N TYR A 917 -6.87 -23.20 -15.70
CA TYR A 917 -6.15 -22.86 -16.91
C TYR A 917 -7.09 -22.26 -17.94
N LYS A 918 -6.55 -21.40 -18.80
CA LYS A 918 -7.27 -20.99 -20.00
C LYS A 918 -7.53 -22.23 -20.86
N ALA A 919 -8.78 -22.46 -21.22
CA ALA A 919 -9.24 -23.68 -21.88
C ALA A 919 -8.36 -24.09 -23.08
N GLY A 920 -7.94 -25.35 -23.10
CA GLY A 920 -7.10 -25.95 -24.13
C GLY A 920 -5.63 -25.51 -24.09
N THR A 921 -5.18 -24.81 -23.03
CA THR A 921 -3.81 -24.30 -22.89
C THR A 921 -3.22 -24.64 -21.52
N LYS A 922 -1.93 -24.35 -21.33
CA LYS A 922 -1.24 -24.46 -20.03
C LYS A 922 -1.09 -23.10 -19.32
N GLN A 923 -1.79 -22.07 -19.77
CA GLN A 923 -1.73 -20.76 -19.15
C GLN A 923 -2.56 -20.79 -17.86
N LEU A 924 -1.90 -20.73 -16.71
CA LEU A 924 -2.55 -20.64 -15.40
C LEU A 924 -3.30 -19.29 -15.30
N LEU A 925 -4.55 -19.36 -14.86
CA LEU A 925 -5.39 -18.20 -14.58
C LEU A 925 -5.40 -17.89 -13.09
N GLY A 926 -5.37 -18.92 -12.23
CA GLY A 926 -5.28 -18.79 -10.79
C GLY A 926 -5.22 -20.15 -10.10
N MET A 927 -4.82 -20.13 -8.83
CA MET A 927 -4.74 -21.30 -7.96
C MET A 927 -5.29 -20.97 -6.57
N ASN A 928 -6.00 -21.92 -5.97
CA ASN A 928 -6.45 -21.83 -4.58
C ASN A 928 -6.40 -23.21 -3.90
N ILE A 929 -6.54 -23.24 -2.58
CA ILE A 929 -6.46 -24.47 -1.77
C ILE A 929 -7.73 -24.60 -0.92
N ILE A 930 -8.24 -25.84 -0.78
CA ILE A 930 -9.34 -26.13 0.14
C ILE A 930 -8.86 -25.86 1.57
N ASP A 931 -9.65 -25.09 2.31
CA ASP A 931 -9.25 -24.49 3.57
C ASP A 931 -8.77 -25.53 4.61
N THR A 932 -7.58 -25.29 5.17
CA THR A 932 -6.98 -26.08 6.25
C THR A 932 -6.79 -25.27 7.53
N GLY A 933 -7.22 -24.01 7.51
CA GLY A 933 -6.94 -23.03 8.55
C GLY A 933 -7.00 -21.64 7.95
N SER A 934 -8.06 -20.91 8.27
CA SER A 934 -8.25 -19.53 7.86
C SER A 934 -8.98 -18.76 8.96
N GLY A 935 -9.47 -17.57 8.67
CA GLY A 935 -10.03 -16.71 9.70
C GLY A 935 -9.03 -16.31 10.78
N TYR A 936 -9.54 -15.67 11.82
CA TYR A 936 -8.83 -15.72 13.09
C TYR A 936 -9.16 -17.06 13.69
N ASN A 937 -8.19 -17.96 13.66
CA ASN A 937 -8.23 -19.19 14.42
C ASN A 937 -9.36 -20.14 13.98
N ALA A 938 -9.73 -20.18 12.70
CA ALA A 938 -10.89 -20.91 12.21
C ALA A 938 -10.55 -21.86 11.05
N GLN A 939 -11.51 -22.66 10.63
CA GLN A 939 -11.49 -23.38 9.35
C GLN A 939 -12.92 -23.49 8.83
N ASN A 940 -13.10 -23.16 7.55
CA ASN A 940 -14.39 -23.24 6.87
C ASN A 940 -14.51 -24.54 6.08
N ALA A 941 -15.75 -24.94 5.79
CA ALA A 941 -16.09 -25.89 4.74
C ALA A 941 -16.80 -25.12 3.61
N MET A 942 -16.02 -24.45 2.77
CA MET A 942 -16.51 -23.57 1.68
C MET A 942 -15.91 -23.97 0.33
N PRO A 943 -16.58 -23.63 -0.79
CA PRO A 943 -15.94 -23.65 -2.10
C PRO A 943 -14.75 -22.68 -2.17
N VAL A 944 -13.80 -22.99 -3.05
CA VAL A 944 -12.79 -22.01 -3.48
C VAL A 944 -13.33 -21.18 -4.64
N HIS A 945 -13.04 -19.88 -4.61
CA HIS A 945 -13.53 -18.90 -5.58
C HIS A 945 -12.46 -18.46 -6.57
N PHE A 946 -12.89 -18.19 -7.81
CA PHE A 946 -12.04 -17.64 -8.87
C PHE A 946 -12.80 -16.60 -9.69
N GLY A 947 -12.24 -15.40 -9.81
CA GLY A 947 -12.68 -14.42 -10.80
C GLY A 947 -12.23 -14.78 -12.21
N LEU A 948 -13.15 -14.66 -13.15
CA LEU A 948 -13.00 -15.11 -14.54
C LEU A 948 -13.43 -14.02 -15.53
N ARG A 949 -13.19 -12.75 -15.19
CA ARG A 949 -13.60 -11.62 -16.01
C ARG A 949 -13.12 -11.74 -17.46
N GLY A 950 -14.07 -11.82 -18.39
CA GLY A 950 -13.83 -11.96 -19.82
C GLY A 950 -13.40 -13.36 -20.27
N ILE A 951 -13.53 -14.38 -19.43
CA ILE A 951 -13.18 -15.77 -19.73
C ILE A 951 -14.46 -16.60 -19.87
N ASP A 952 -14.70 -17.11 -21.07
CA ASP A 952 -15.91 -17.92 -21.36
C ASP A 952 -15.76 -19.40 -20.98
N SER A 953 -14.54 -19.92 -20.88
CA SER A 953 -14.28 -21.32 -20.56
C SER A 953 -12.90 -21.53 -19.96
N VAL A 954 -12.79 -22.56 -19.11
CA VAL A 954 -11.60 -22.89 -18.32
C VAL A 954 -11.37 -24.41 -18.29
N ASP A 955 -10.12 -24.82 -18.13
CA ASP A 955 -9.81 -26.18 -17.69
C ASP A 955 -9.55 -26.16 -16.18
N VAL A 956 -10.23 -27.03 -15.43
CA VAL A 956 -10.12 -27.11 -13.96
C VAL A 956 -9.31 -28.34 -13.59
N GLU A 957 -8.18 -28.13 -12.95
CA GLU A 957 -7.36 -29.20 -12.37
C GLU A 957 -7.56 -29.23 -10.85
N VAL A 958 -7.92 -30.39 -10.32
CA VAL A 958 -8.00 -30.63 -8.87
C VAL A 958 -6.92 -31.64 -8.50
N THR A 959 -6.05 -31.28 -7.56
CA THR A 959 -5.00 -32.16 -7.02
C THR A 959 -5.31 -32.49 -5.58
N VAL A 960 -5.37 -33.80 -5.27
CA VAL A 960 -5.60 -34.33 -3.93
C VAL A 960 -4.39 -35.12 -3.45
N MET A 961 -4.19 -35.16 -2.14
CA MET A 961 -3.21 -36.03 -1.49
C MET A 961 -3.80 -37.43 -1.31
N THR A 962 -2.98 -38.47 -1.54
CA THR A 962 -3.41 -39.87 -1.46
C THR A 962 -2.25 -40.73 -0.96
N ASN A 963 -2.54 -41.93 -0.48
CA ASN A 963 -1.55 -42.95 -0.07
C ASN A 963 -0.50 -43.33 -1.13
N VAL A 964 -0.66 -42.91 -2.38
CA VAL A 964 0.29 -43.12 -3.48
C VAL A 964 0.79 -41.80 -4.09
N GLY A 965 0.83 -40.75 -3.25
CA GLY A 965 1.25 -39.39 -3.54
C GLY A 965 0.17 -38.54 -4.22
N ARG A 966 0.57 -37.37 -4.73
CA ARG A 966 -0.32 -36.41 -5.42
C ARG A 966 -1.07 -37.05 -6.60
N LYS A 967 -2.37 -36.79 -6.71
CA LYS A 967 -3.20 -37.18 -7.87
C LYS A 967 -4.02 -36.02 -8.37
N SER A 968 -3.90 -35.75 -9.67
CA SER A 968 -4.59 -34.65 -10.33
C SER A 968 -5.65 -35.17 -11.31
N VAL A 969 -6.82 -34.54 -11.28
CA VAL A 969 -7.92 -34.75 -12.24
C VAL A 969 -8.12 -33.46 -13.02
N LEU A 970 -8.22 -33.57 -14.35
CA LEU A 970 -8.46 -32.45 -15.24
C LEU A 970 -9.88 -32.51 -15.84
N LEU A 971 -10.64 -31.43 -15.68
CA LEU A 971 -11.92 -31.19 -16.34
C LEU A 971 -11.69 -30.18 -17.45
N ASN A 972 -11.82 -30.60 -18.70
CA ASN A 972 -11.58 -29.72 -19.84
C ASN A 972 -12.83 -28.94 -20.22
N ASN A 973 -12.63 -27.69 -20.64
CA ASN A 973 -13.65 -26.83 -21.25
C ASN A 973 -14.93 -26.70 -20.39
N VAL A 974 -14.72 -26.45 -19.09
CA VAL A 974 -15.77 -26.07 -18.14
C VAL A 974 -16.26 -24.68 -18.52
N ASP A 975 -17.59 -24.52 -18.60
CA ASP A 975 -18.27 -23.27 -18.88
C ASP A 975 -18.79 -22.69 -17.55
N PRO A 976 -18.16 -21.64 -17.00
CA PRO A 976 -18.54 -21.07 -15.70
C PRO A 976 -20.01 -20.63 -15.64
N LYS A 977 -20.60 -20.21 -16.77
CA LYS A 977 -21.99 -19.74 -16.82
C LYS A 977 -23.02 -20.83 -16.49
N LYS A 978 -22.62 -22.10 -16.53
CA LYS A 978 -23.49 -23.23 -16.12
C LYS A 978 -23.57 -23.42 -14.61
N TYR A 979 -22.72 -22.72 -13.87
CA TYR A 979 -22.58 -22.80 -12.42
C TYR A 979 -22.88 -21.44 -11.76
N LEU A 980 -23.68 -20.58 -12.40
CA LEU A 980 -24.16 -19.36 -11.73
C LEU A 980 -25.11 -19.74 -10.60
N GLY A 981 -24.85 -19.21 -9.40
CA GLY A 981 -25.55 -19.56 -8.17
C GLY A 981 -25.47 -21.05 -7.80
N ASN A 982 -24.41 -21.75 -8.24
CA ASN A 982 -24.18 -23.16 -7.95
C ASN A 982 -22.69 -23.47 -7.93
N ASN A 983 -22.29 -24.50 -7.19
CA ASN A 983 -20.89 -24.93 -7.14
C ASN A 983 -20.54 -25.97 -8.22
N LEU A 984 -19.34 -25.89 -8.78
CA LEU A 984 -18.74 -27.04 -9.49
C LEU A 984 -18.26 -28.06 -8.46
N ILE A 985 -19.00 -29.15 -8.30
CA ILE A 985 -18.62 -30.25 -7.40
C ILE A 985 -17.69 -31.23 -8.13
N VAL A 986 -16.51 -31.48 -7.54
CA VAL A 986 -15.53 -32.47 -8.03
C VAL A 986 -15.32 -33.54 -6.96
N LYS A 987 -15.83 -34.75 -7.23
CA LYS A 987 -15.70 -35.92 -6.34
C LYS A 987 -14.50 -36.77 -6.72
N ILE A 988 -13.59 -37.03 -5.79
CA ILE A 988 -12.37 -37.80 -6.01
C ILE A 988 -12.23 -38.89 -4.95
N ASN A 989 -12.22 -40.15 -5.39
CA ASN A 989 -12.07 -41.29 -4.47
C ASN A 989 -10.63 -41.43 -3.95
N ALA A 990 -10.42 -42.31 -2.96
CA ALA A 990 -9.12 -42.58 -2.35
C ALA A 990 -8.02 -43.03 -3.34
N ALA A 991 -8.38 -43.52 -4.52
CA ALA A 991 -7.41 -43.87 -5.58
C ALA A 991 -7.01 -42.66 -6.45
N GLY A 992 -7.47 -41.45 -6.11
CA GLY A 992 -7.24 -40.22 -6.87
C GLY A 992 -7.99 -40.18 -8.20
N LYS A 993 -9.08 -40.94 -8.34
CA LYS A 993 -9.90 -40.96 -9.56
C LYS A 993 -11.20 -40.19 -9.34
N ARG A 994 -11.55 -39.38 -10.34
CA ARG A 994 -12.85 -38.74 -10.40
C ARG A 994 -13.97 -39.78 -10.47
N VAL A 995 -15.01 -39.57 -9.69
CA VAL A 995 -16.28 -40.29 -9.78
C VAL A 995 -17.39 -39.32 -10.22
N ASN A 996 -18.46 -39.86 -10.80
CA ASN A 996 -19.56 -39.07 -11.33
C ASN A 996 -20.60 -38.76 -10.27
#